data_AF-A0A1V5GE92-F1
#
_entry.id   AF-A0A1V5GE92-F1
#
_cell.length_a   1.000
_cell.length_b   1.000
_cell.length_c   1.000
_cell.angle_alpha   90.00
_cell.angle_beta   90.00
_cell.angle_gamma   90.00
#
_symmetry.space_group_name_H-M   'P 1'
#
loop_
_entity.id
_entity.type
_entity.pdbx_description
1 polymer ?
#
loop_
_entity_poly.entity_id
_entity_poly.type
_entity_poly.pdbx_seq_one_letter_code
_entity_poly.pdbx_strand_id
1 'polypeptide(L)'
;MKKRKTAVMVSGLISACVLACAPIAGMSASADIVYGDANGNGIVDIADSVLVMQSLSNPSMYGTQGADPSHLTAEGADRADVSERGNGVTNKDALAIQKKLLNLTELPESYLNGTEPGTTVSQTTTAIPETTSETTTVTTAAPQPEITVEANIKLGGGSVTSDSEYAKAQGSTLTITHSGTYNISGKLDNGQICVDIPDENADPGTVKLIFSGVDISGKNAPAILVKNADKTSITVADGTENTITDGDTAYSGDFLDNAVIEAKDDLTIKGGDAGTGKLTITANTQPAVVCNNDLKFTGGDVTIQTLNATDKTDAVKGKTSVTVKGGRLTVDAEGDGIKSSKGSLAIEGGEVTVKSGKDAVQAETDLTVSGGKVIACGDRGLTCPGTIGISGCELFATATDNQCETLASTDAPALMLNFTKEWAKNNPVAIVDGSGQTVFDVNNLKKFRYAIVASDSLNTDTQYKVFAGGIRVNHAGGDTFKAGFGAGNMTYNDVNNTDDAEVLYGKLFDQSMVHSVDVKMSESDWQTFLAHADEEAYYPCDVVIDGEEFDNVAIRTKGNSSRQFVSQAGKDKFSFRIKLNKYDKLQNYHGLTDICLNNMYSDPSCMRDILCYNACYEVGSYAPLCSYTDMKLNGQLYSFYFMAEQPAETLAERLAVTDDSVFYKAADKMLAGSSYDCSFKSSMALENFEVKFGEDEQLQHIAEVKDAINKVSSSNYKFIEDIIDVPSFLQGFAVNAVMCNYDSYNGMMPHNYYLEYTNGKMYYVSWDFNLSLGNFMDNGASVNSDIKTATYQTTVADRPLLKLLEVPEYYDMYVGYVKQIVNMYSQPEQTVDGIATLIRSHVKADPRFFFTGDQFETNIAKSANGLQVNDGGGWNMWGNPGGGNDGGWNMWGGNNGGWNMWSTEIGADEGGWGGFGGGGWGGFGGFGGGGALFSYGGENVSIVDFMIKRNEVIRSALGF
;
A
#
# COMPACT_ATOMS: atom_id res chain seq x y z
N MET A 1 -18.08 7.57 57.77
CA MET A 1 -18.83 8.61 58.54
C MET A 1 -19.96 9.15 57.64
N LYS A 2 -21.22 9.17 58.11
CA LYS A 2 -22.11 10.36 58.24
C LYS A 2 -21.90 11.47 57.19
N LYS A 3 -22.89 11.97 56.42
CA LYS A 3 -24.34 11.69 56.21
C LYS A 3 -24.70 12.16 54.77
N ARG A 4 -25.49 11.44 53.95
CA ARG A 4 -26.99 11.34 53.92
C ARG A 4 -27.66 12.69 53.59
N LYS A 5 -28.47 12.87 52.52
CA LYS A 5 -29.74 12.19 52.15
C LYS A 5 -30.12 12.48 50.67
N THR A 6 -30.52 11.52 49.81
CA THR A 6 -31.90 10.96 49.50
C THR A 6 -32.96 12.00 49.07
N ALA A 7 -33.82 11.78 48.07
CA ALA A 7 -34.57 10.57 47.65
C ALA A 7 -34.84 10.51 46.10
N VAL A 8 -35.09 9.40 45.35
CA VAL A 8 -35.87 8.14 45.56
C VAL A 8 -37.40 8.38 45.39
N MET A 9 -38.24 7.68 44.58
CA MET A 9 -38.13 6.49 43.68
C MET A 9 -39.53 6.17 43.00
N VAL A 10 -39.59 5.23 42.01
CA VAL A 10 -40.68 4.19 41.78
C VAL A 10 -42.09 4.70 41.36
N SER A 11 -43.00 4.02 40.62
CA SER A 11 -43.10 2.87 39.66
C SER A 11 -44.58 2.85 39.13
N GLY A 12 -45.05 2.21 38.05
CA GLY A 12 -44.45 1.32 37.02
C GLY A 12 -45.06 -0.11 37.01
N LEU A 13 -45.14 -0.74 35.81
CA LEU A 13 -45.40 -2.18 35.47
C LEU A 13 -46.86 -2.75 35.33
N ILE A 14 -47.05 -3.54 34.24
CA ILE A 14 -47.88 -4.78 34.07
C ILE A 14 -49.35 -4.72 33.54
N SER A 15 -49.50 -5.00 32.23
CA SER A 15 -50.16 -6.21 31.61
C SER A 15 -51.69 -6.34 31.34
N ALA A 16 -51.99 -6.59 30.05
CA ALA A 16 -52.87 -7.63 29.45
C ALA A 16 -54.42 -7.50 29.26
N CYS A 17 -54.85 -8.05 28.10
CA CYS A 17 -56.14 -8.68 27.75
C CYS A 17 -57.38 -7.86 27.29
N VAL A 18 -57.42 -7.52 25.99
CA VAL A 18 -58.22 -8.18 24.91
C VAL A 18 -59.76 -8.41 25.07
N LEU A 19 -60.50 -7.89 24.06
CA LEU A 19 -61.84 -8.28 23.50
C LEU A 19 -63.18 -7.96 24.23
N ALA A 20 -63.99 -7.06 23.65
CA ALA A 20 -65.17 -7.37 22.78
C ALA A 20 -66.43 -6.47 22.92
N CYS A 21 -67.05 -6.18 21.77
CA CYS A 21 -68.43 -5.73 21.49
C CYS A 21 -68.94 -4.34 21.95
N ALA A 22 -69.41 -3.58 20.95
CA ALA A 22 -70.22 -2.36 21.03
C ALA A 22 -71.74 -2.70 20.90
N PRO A 23 -72.68 -1.75 20.67
CA PRO A 23 -72.68 -0.30 20.90
C PRO A 23 -73.92 0.19 21.71
N ILE A 24 -74.02 1.50 21.98
CA ILE A 24 -75.22 2.34 21.74
C ILE A 24 -74.86 3.82 21.92
N ALA A 25 -75.43 4.68 21.08
CA ALA A 25 -75.08 6.10 20.99
C ALA A 25 -75.69 6.98 22.11
N GLY A 26 -74.97 8.05 22.45
CA GLY A 26 -75.44 9.21 23.23
C GLY A 26 -74.84 10.49 22.64
N MET A 27 -75.60 11.58 22.61
CA MET A 27 -75.33 12.74 21.75
C MET A 27 -74.21 13.67 22.25
N SER A 28 -73.37 14.10 21.30
CA SER A 28 -72.78 15.44 21.11
C SER A 28 -72.32 16.25 22.34
N ALA A 29 -71.00 16.41 22.44
CA ALA A 29 -70.38 17.69 22.75
C ALA A 29 -69.53 18.11 21.54
N SER A 30 -69.45 19.41 21.25
CA SER A 30 -68.48 19.92 20.28
C SER A 30 -67.09 19.82 20.91
N ALA A 31 -66.24 18.91 20.43
CA ALA A 31 -64.84 18.94 20.79
C ALA A 31 -64.19 20.15 20.11
N ASP A 32 -63.38 20.91 20.85
CA ASP A 32 -62.57 21.97 20.26
C ASP A 32 -61.59 21.34 19.26
N ILE A 33 -61.43 21.95 18.07
CA ILE A 33 -60.54 21.43 17.03
C ILE A 33 -59.10 21.63 17.49
N VAL A 34 -58.40 20.52 17.74
CA VAL A 34 -56.97 20.52 18.06
C VAL A 34 -56.19 20.51 16.74
N TYR A 35 -55.81 21.69 16.27
CA TYR A 35 -55.00 21.81 15.06
C TYR A 35 -53.60 21.24 15.29
N GLY A 36 -53.16 20.36 14.38
CA GLY A 36 -51.94 19.56 14.49
C GLY A 36 -52.13 18.14 15.02
N ASP A 37 -53.30 17.77 15.56
CA ASP A 37 -53.64 16.40 16.00
C ASP A 37 -54.07 15.54 14.81
N ALA A 38 -53.09 15.14 13.99
CA ALA A 38 -53.30 14.34 12.78
C ALA A 38 -53.79 12.91 13.09
N ASN A 39 -53.32 12.32 14.20
CA ASN A 39 -53.70 10.96 14.59
C ASN A 39 -55.01 10.89 15.40
N GLY A 40 -55.51 12.02 15.89
CA GLY A 40 -56.83 12.14 16.52
C GLY A 40 -56.87 11.77 18.01
N ASN A 41 -55.73 11.65 18.68
CA ASN A 41 -55.64 11.29 20.10
C ASN A 41 -55.88 12.47 21.07
N GLY A 42 -55.93 13.71 20.56
CA GLY A 42 -56.15 14.93 21.33
C GLY A 42 -54.88 15.58 21.91
N ILE A 43 -53.70 15.11 21.51
CA ILE A 43 -52.38 15.64 21.88
C ILE A 43 -51.61 15.88 20.57
N VAL A 44 -51.10 17.10 20.39
CA VAL A 44 -50.17 17.40 19.29
C VAL A 44 -48.77 16.97 19.71
N ASP A 45 -48.24 15.91 19.11
CA ASP A 45 -46.87 15.44 19.34
C ASP A 45 -46.14 15.07 18.03
N ILE A 46 -44.95 14.46 18.14
CA ILE A 46 -44.12 14.14 16.97
C ILE A 46 -44.79 13.10 16.06
N ALA A 47 -45.62 12.21 16.62
CA ALA A 47 -46.34 11.17 15.89
C ALA A 47 -47.32 11.76 14.88
N ASP A 48 -47.88 12.94 15.12
CA ASP A 48 -48.72 13.64 14.15
C ASP A 48 -47.94 14.07 12.91
N SER A 49 -46.77 14.68 13.12
CA SER A 49 -45.89 15.06 12.01
C SER A 49 -45.40 13.83 11.23
N VAL A 50 -45.15 12.73 11.93
CA VAL A 50 -44.77 11.44 11.33
C VAL A 50 -45.93 10.84 10.54
N LEU A 51 -47.16 10.87 11.04
CA LEU A 51 -48.33 10.38 10.32
C LEU A 51 -48.61 11.21 9.07
N VAL A 52 -48.43 12.54 9.12
CA VAL A 52 -48.47 13.40 7.92
C VAL A 52 -47.43 12.94 6.90
N MET A 53 -46.15 12.84 7.30
CA MET A 53 -45.08 12.39 6.39
C MET A 53 -45.30 10.98 5.83
N GLN A 54 -45.81 10.05 6.65
CA GLN A 54 -46.17 8.68 6.23
C GLN A 54 -47.36 8.65 5.27
N SER A 55 -48.39 9.47 5.52
CA SER A 55 -49.58 9.57 4.65
C SER A 55 -49.25 10.10 3.26
N LEU A 56 -48.22 10.95 3.15
CA LEU A 56 -47.73 11.51 1.89
C LEU A 56 -46.74 10.58 1.19
N SER A 57 -45.87 9.91 1.96
CA SER A 57 -44.82 9.03 1.43
C SER A 57 -45.33 7.62 1.09
N ASN A 58 -46.43 7.18 1.72
CA ASN A 58 -47.11 5.92 1.40
C ASN A 58 -48.64 6.05 1.58
N PRO A 59 -49.34 6.75 0.67
CA PRO A 59 -50.78 7.00 0.77
C PRO A 59 -51.64 5.74 0.76
N SER A 60 -51.18 4.64 0.16
CA SER A 60 -51.93 3.38 0.11
C SER A 60 -51.98 2.66 1.47
N MET A 61 -51.01 2.91 2.35
CA MET A 61 -51.01 2.41 3.73
C MET A 61 -51.56 3.42 4.73
N TYR A 62 -51.15 4.70 4.63
CA TYR A 62 -51.39 5.70 5.69
C TYR A 62 -52.20 6.93 5.25
N GLY A 63 -52.65 7.01 3.99
CA GLY A 63 -53.50 8.11 3.50
C GLY A 63 -54.94 8.04 4.02
N THR A 64 -55.81 8.94 3.56
CA THR A 64 -57.23 9.02 4.00
C THR A 64 -58.11 7.82 3.63
N GLN A 65 -57.58 6.89 2.81
CA GLN A 65 -58.17 5.60 2.45
C GLN A 65 -57.13 4.47 2.64
N GLY A 66 -56.17 4.66 3.55
CA GLY A 66 -55.04 3.76 3.77
C GLY A 66 -55.45 2.40 4.36
N ALA A 67 -54.68 1.36 4.05
CA ALA A 67 -54.95 0.00 4.53
C ALA A 67 -54.51 -0.25 5.99
N ASP A 68 -53.67 0.61 6.59
CA ASP A 68 -53.22 0.45 7.97
C ASP A 68 -54.28 0.96 8.97
N PRO A 69 -54.57 0.26 10.09
CA PRO A 69 -55.54 0.73 11.09
C PRO A 69 -55.22 2.08 11.76
N SER A 70 -53.99 2.58 11.64
CA SER A 70 -53.53 3.89 12.10
C SER A 70 -53.42 4.94 10.99
N HIS A 71 -53.98 4.68 9.81
CA HIS A 71 -53.98 5.62 8.69
C HIS A 71 -54.61 6.99 9.06
N LEU A 72 -54.15 8.04 8.38
CA LEU A 72 -54.70 9.39 8.54
C LEU A 72 -56.21 9.37 8.26
N THR A 73 -57.04 9.83 9.19
CA THR A 73 -58.50 9.87 8.98
C THR A 73 -58.91 11.14 8.22
N ALA A 74 -60.15 11.22 7.73
CA ALA A 74 -60.65 12.45 7.10
C ALA A 74 -60.68 13.65 8.08
N GLU A 75 -60.98 13.40 9.36
CA GLU A 75 -60.88 14.42 10.42
C GLU A 75 -59.41 14.72 10.78
N GLY A 76 -58.56 13.70 10.83
CA GLY A 76 -57.13 13.85 11.03
C GLY A 76 -56.46 14.68 9.94
N ALA A 77 -56.90 14.55 8.69
CA ALA A 77 -56.44 15.37 7.58
C ALA A 77 -56.87 16.85 7.72
N ASP A 78 -58.10 17.13 8.15
CA ASP A 78 -58.61 18.49 8.39
C ASP A 78 -57.95 19.18 9.61
N ARG A 79 -57.49 18.39 10.60
CA ARG A 79 -56.67 18.83 11.73
C ARG A 79 -55.20 18.98 11.37
N ALA A 80 -54.69 18.16 10.46
CA ALA A 80 -53.31 18.20 9.97
C ALA A 80 -53.07 19.32 8.97
N ASP A 81 -54.07 19.74 8.19
CA ASP A 81 -54.02 20.88 7.28
C ASP A 81 -53.94 22.21 8.09
N VAL A 82 -52.72 22.66 8.36
CA VAL A 82 -52.38 23.77 9.27
C VAL A 82 -51.47 24.83 8.65
N SER A 83 -50.85 24.56 7.50
CA SER A 83 -50.00 25.48 6.74
C SER A 83 -50.66 25.81 5.41
N GLU A 84 -51.10 27.07 5.25
CA GLU A 84 -51.95 27.53 4.13
C GLU A 84 -53.36 26.85 4.10
N ARG A 85 -53.91 26.57 5.29
CA ARG A 85 -55.12 25.76 5.54
C ARG A 85 -56.21 25.81 4.47
N GLY A 86 -56.55 24.64 3.93
CA GLY A 86 -57.53 24.43 2.86
C GLY A 86 -56.90 24.13 1.49
N ASN A 87 -55.57 24.08 1.41
CA ASN A 87 -54.81 23.52 0.28
C ASN A 87 -54.67 21.98 0.37
N GLY A 88 -54.99 21.38 1.53
CA GLY A 88 -54.82 19.96 1.81
C GLY A 88 -53.43 19.63 2.39
N VAL A 89 -53.34 18.48 3.05
CA VAL A 89 -52.15 18.06 3.81
C VAL A 89 -50.90 17.97 2.92
N THR A 90 -49.81 18.61 3.36
CA THR A 90 -48.51 18.69 2.69
C THR A 90 -47.35 18.46 3.68
N ASN A 91 -46.10 18.40 3.18
CA ASN A 91 -44.92 18.36 4.07
C ASN A 91 -44.70 19.69 4.84
N LYS A 92 -45.31 20.82 4.41
CA LYS A 92 -45.27 22.07 5.19
C LYS A 92 -46.04 21.93 6.51
N ASP A 93 -47.08 21.11 6.53
CA ASP A 93 -47.91 20.85 7.71
C ASP A 93 -47.16 20.05 8.76
N ALA A 94 -46.43 19.00 8.35
CA ALA A 94 -45.52 18.29 9.24
C ALA A 94 -44.47 19.23 9.87
N LEU A 95 -43.92 20.15 9.07
CA LEU A 95 -42.98 21.18 9.54
C LEU A 95 -43.65 22.19 10.49
N ALA A 96 -44.90 22.60 10.21
CA ALA A 96 -45.67 23.48 11.09
C ALA A 96 -45.95 22.82 12.46
N ILE A 97 -46.33 21.54 12.46
CA ILE A 97 -46.45 20.73 13.69
C ILE A 97 -45.11 20.69 14.44
N GLN A 98 -44.00 20.39 13.78
CA GLN A 98 -42.67 20.36 14.42
C GLN A 98 -42.27 21.74 15.00
N LYS A 99 -42.53 22.84 14.29
CA LYS A 99 -42.34 24.20 14.81
C LYS A 99 -43.19 24.47 16.06
N LYS A 100 -44.45 24.00 16.10
CA LYS A 100 -45.33 24.11 17.27
C LYS A 100 -44.76 23.37 18.47
N LEU A 101 -44.22 22.16 18.29
CA LEU A 101 -43.55 21.40 19.36
C LEU A 101 -42.31 22.11 19.90
N LEU A 102 -41.62 22.89 19.06
CA LEU A 102 -40.48 23.74 19.44
C LEU A 102 -40.90 25.13 19.98
N ASN A 103 -42.21 25.42 20.12
CA ASN A 103 -42.77 26.73 20.47
C ASN A 103 -42.36 27.88 19.52
N LEU A 104 -42.11 27.56 18.24
CA LEU A 104 -41.75 28.54 17.21
C LEU A 104 -42.97 29.11 16.47
N THR A 105 -44.15 28.49 16.60
CA THR A 105 -45.41 28.94 15.98
C THR A 105 -46.65 28.45 16.74
N GLU A 106 -47.81 29.01 16.40
CA GLU A 106 -49.13 28.52 16.80
C GLU A 106 -49.87 27.97 15.56
N LEU A 107 -50.79 27.01 15.76
CA LEU A 107 -51.50 26.34 14.67
C LEU A 107 -52.98 26.75 14.62
N PRO A 108 -53.58 26.95 13.43
CA PRO A 108 -52.96 26.91 12.10
C PRO A 108 -52.05 28.13 11.82
N GLU A 109 -50.90 27.90 11.16
CA GLU A 109 -50.01 28.99 10.72
C GLU A 109 -50.76 29.97 9.80
N SER A 110 -51.72 29.48 9.02
CA SER A 110 -52.54 30.29 8.10
C SER A 110 -53.42 31.34 8.78
N TYR A 111 -53.82 31.14 10.05
CA TYR A 111 -54.67 32.09 10.77
C TYR A 111 -53.89 33.20 11.49
N LEU A 112 -52.55 33.08 11.57
CA LEU A 112 -51.67 34.12 12.13
C LEU A 112 -51.69 35.43 11.32
N ASN A 113 -52.10 35.39 10.05
CA ASN A 113 -52.21 36.56 9.17
C ASN A 113 -53.64 37.17 9.10
N GLY A 114 -54.57 36.75 9.97
CA GLY A 114 -55.78 37.53 10.28
C GLY A 114 -56.87 37.54 9.21
N THR A 115 -57.27 36.37 8.68
CA THR A 115 -58.51 36.24 7.89
C THR A 115 -59.27 34.97 8.30
N GLU A 116 -60.37 35.13 9.05
CA GLU A 116 -61.36 34.06 9.25
C GLU A 116 -62.54 34.18 8.26
N PRO A 117 -63.25 33.07 7.93
CA PRO A 117 -64.23 33.04 6.84
C PRO A 117 -65.68 33.19 7.34
N GLY A 118 -66.37 34.26 6.90
CA GLY A 118 -67.81 34.46 7.10
C GLY A 118 -68.64 34.07 5.87
N THR A 119 -69.68 33.27 6.05
CA THR A 119 -70.45 32.59 4.99
C THR A 119 -71.63 33.40 4.40
N THR A 120 -72.29 32.85 3.37
CA THR A 120 -73.65 33.15 2.82
C THR A 120 -73.77 34.25 1.74
N VAL A 121 -74.61 34.15 0.69
CA VAL A 121 -75.50 33.06 0.19
C VAL A 121 -75.80 33.27 -1.31
N SER A 122 -76.12 32.19 -2.06
CA SER A 122 -76.66 32.31 -3.42
C SER A 122 -78.14 32.70 -3.45
N GLN A 123 -78.53 33.67 -4.29
CA GLN A 123 -79.64 33.48 -5.25
C GLN A 123 -79.76 34.58 -6.33
N THR A 124 -80.38 34.19 -7.43
CA THR A 124 -80.43 34.82 -8.75
C THR A 124 -81.61 35.78 -8.93
N THR A 125 -81.46 36.83 -9.77
CA THR A 125 -82.57 37.33 -10.62
C THR A 125 -82.09 37.98 -11.94
N THR A 126 -82.71 37.52 -13.04
CA THR A 126 -82.68 38.00 -14.45
C THR A 126 -83.56 39.28 -14.63
N ALA A 127 -83.64 40.05 -15.73
CA ALA A 127 -83.25 39.89 -17.14
C ALA A 127 -82.96 41.24 -17.88
N ILE A 128 -82.94 41.21 -19.22
CA ILE A 128 -82.11 42.02 -20.15
C ILE A 128 -82.99 42.89 -21.11
N PRO A 129 -82.44 43.86 -21.89
CA PRO A 129 -82.31 43.60 -23.34
C PRO A 129 -81.00 44.07 -24.02
N GLU A 130 -80.76 43.44 -25.17
CA GLU A 130 -79.62 43.35 -26.09
C GLU A 130 -79.04 44.69 -26.64
N THR A 131 -77.81 44.75 -27.18
CA THR A 131 -77.50 44.31 -28.58
C THR A 131 -76.00 44.01 -28.82
N THR A 132 -75.69 42.79 -29.27
CA THR A 132 -74.55 42.29 -30.13
C THR A 132 -73.09 42.73 -29.91
N SER A 133 -72.05 41.95 -30.26
CA SER A 133 -71.81 40.49 -30.35
C SER A 133 -70.42 40.30 -30.94
N GLU A 134 -69.44 39.83 -30.17
CA GLU A 134 -68.30 39.08 -30.70
C GLU A 134 -67.75 38.16 -29.60
N THR A 135 -67.43 36.92 -29.94
CA THR A 135 -67.16 35.84 -28.96
C THR A 135 -65.68 35.57 -28.89
N THR A 136 -65.08 35.76 -27.71
CA THR A 136 -63.74 35.22 -27.41
C THR A 136 -63.82 34.38 -26.16
N THR A 137 -63.63 33.06 -26.34
CA THR A 137 -63.58 32.08 -25.26
C THR A 137 -62.40 32.33 -24.32
N VAL A 138 -62.66 32.46 -23.02
CA VAL A 138 -61.61 32.34 -22.00
C VAL A 138 -61.48 30.85 -21.64
N THR A 139 -60.46 30.21 -22.18
CA THR A 139 -60.16 28.80 -21.94
C THR A 139 -59.43 28.66 -20.60
N THR A 140 -59.93 27.81 -19.69
CA THR A 140 -59.13 27.31 -18.57
C THR A 140 -57.98 26.47 -19.14
N ALA A 141 -56.73 26.86 -18.88
CA ALA A 141 -55.58 26.07 -19.30
C ALA A 141 -55.62 24.68 -18.65
N ALA A 142 -55.52 23.64 -19.47
CA ALA A 142 -55.32 22.27 -18.99
C ALA A 142 -53.93 22.16 -18.32
N PRO A 143 -53.71 21.18 -17.41
CA PRO A 143 -52.35 20.82 -17.02
C PRO A 143 -51.55 20.51 -18.28
N GLN A 144 -50.38 21.14 -18.41
CA GLN A 144 -49.50 20.92 -19.55
C GLN A 144 -49.05 19.45 -19.53
N PRO A 145 -49.09 18.72 -20.66
CA PRO A 145 -48.63 17.34 -20.68
C PRO A 145 -47.14 17.28 -20.33
N GLU A 146 -46.79 16.46 -19.34
CA GLU A 146 -45.42 16.21 -18.91
C GLU A 146 -44.66 15.52 -20.06
N ILE A 147 -43.70 16.24 -20.66
CA ILE A 147 -42.97 15.75 -21.84
C ILE A 147 -41.92 14.73 -21.37
N THR A 148 -42.24 13.45 -21.50
CA THR A 148 -41.28 12.37 -21.26
C THR A 148 -40.39 12.19 -22.49
N VAL A 149 -39.15 12.66 -22.43
CA VAL A 149 -38.16 12.45 -23.49
C VAL A 149 -37.33 11.19 -23.22
N GLU A 150 -37.33 10.28 -24.18
CA GLU A 150 -36.34 9.19 -24.28
C GLU A 150 -35.73 9.23 -25.69
N ALA A 151 -34.41 9.08 -25.80
CA ALA A 151 -33.67 9.20 -27.06
C ALA A 151 -32.50 8.21 -27.14
N ASN A 152 -32.24 7.69 -28.34
CA ASN A 152 -31.08 6.86 -28.65
C ASN A 152 -30.05 7.65 -29.45
N ILE A 153 -28.85 7.76 -28.89
CA ILE A 153 -27.72 8.50 -29.46
C ILE A 153 -26.64 7.51 -29.88
N LYS A 154 -26.16 7.65 -31.13
CA LYS A 154 -24.96 6.92 -31.60
C LYS A 154 -23.86 7.90 -31.98
N LEU A 155 -22.68 7.65 -31.44
CA LEU A 155 -21.46 8.40 -31.64
C LEU A 155 -20.60 7.71 -32.72
N GLY A 156 -20.27 8.42 -33.80
CA GLY A 156 -19.68 7.89 -35.05
C GLY A 156 -18.34 8.49 -35.44
N GLY A 157 -17.46 8.74 -34.46
CA GLY A 157 -16.12 9.30 -34.60
C GLY A 157 -16.12 10.81 -34.84
N GLY A 158 -16.44 11.22 -36.08
CA GLY A 158 -16.59 12.63 -36.48
C GLY A 158 -18.04 13.13 -36.53
N SER A 159 -19.01 12.33 -36.08
CA SER A 159 -20.44 12.64 -36.20
C SER A 159 -21.26 12.07 -35.04
N VAL A 160 -22.42 12.68 -34.77
CA VAL A 160 -23.45 12.16 -33.87
C VAL A 160 -24.74 11.90 -34.64
N THR A 161 -25.48 10.87 -34.26
CA THR A 161 -26.88 10.65 -34.69
C THR A 161 -27.80 10.56 -33.48
N SER A 162 -29.03 11.04 -33.64
CA SER A 162 -30.07 11.14 -32.62
C SER A 162 -31.44 10.88 -33.26
N ASP A 163 -32.35 10.24 -32.52
CA ASP A 163 -33.75 10.03 -32.90
C ASP A 163 -34.71 11.08 -32.28
N SER A 164 -34.19 12.06 -31.52
CA SER A 164 -34.99 13.04 -30.77
C SER A 164 -34.72 14.49 -31.19
N GLU A 165 -35.78 15.29 -31.29
CA GLU A 165 -35.70 16.73 -31.59
C GLU A 165 -35.06 17.57 -30.47
N TYR A 166 -35.03 17.02 -29.25
CA TYR A 166 -34.42 17.62 -28.05
C TYR A 166 -32.94 17.27 -27.90
N ALA A 167 -32.37 16.47 -28.81
CA ALA A 167 -30.97 16.06 -28.85
C ALA A 167 -30.41 16.34 -30.25
N LYS A 168 -29.90 17.56 -30.46
CA LYS A 168 -29.51 18.08 -31.78
C LYS A 168 -28.05 17.76 -32.07
N ALA A 169 -27.81 16.97 -33.12
CA ALA A 169 -26.47 16.67 -33.60
C ALA A 169 -25.98 17.71 -34.62
N GLN A 170 -24.81 18.28 -34.39
CA GLN A 170 -24.12 19.17 -35.33
C GLN A 170 -22.64 18.77 -35.43
N GLY A 171 -22.30 17.97 -36.45
CA GLY A 171 -20.97 17.38 -36.55
C GLY A 171 -20.71 16.43 -35.39
N SER A 172 -19.57 16.59 -34.70
CA SER A 172 -19.20 15.85 -33.49
C SER A 172 -19.72 16.48 -32.18
N THR A 173 -20.59 17.49 -32.25
CA THR A 173 -21.27 18.08 -31.08
C THR A 173 -22.71 17.58 -31.00
N LEU A 174 -23.12 17.16 -29.80
CA LEU A 174 -24.51 16.90 -29.43
C LEU A 174 -24.98 18.00 -28.48
N THR A 175 -26.12 18.64 -28.76
CA THR A 175 -26.76 19.60 -27.85
C THR A 175 -28.10 19.06 -27.36
N ILE A 176 -28.20 18.82 -26.06
CA ILE A 176 -29.43 18.42 -25.36
C ILE A 176 -30.12 19.67 -24.81
N THR A 177 -31.40 19.86 -25.15
CA THR A 177 -32.17 21.07 -24.82
C THR A 177 -33.50 20.78 -24.12
N HIS A 178 -33.63 19.63 -23.47
CA HIS A 178 -34.76 19.25 -22.60
C HIS A 178 -34.29 18.21 -21.57
N SER A 179 -34.96 18.09 -20.44
CA SER A 179 -34.79 16.97 -19.50
C SER A 179 -35.32 15.66 -20.09
N GLY A 180 -34.80 14.52 -19.62
CA GLY A 180 -35.12 13.23 -20.22
C GLY A 180 -34.03 12.18 -20.08
N THR A 181 -34.20 11.07 -20.78
CA THR A 181 -33.26 9.94 -20.80
C THR A 181 -32.61 9.80 -22.18
N TYR A 182 -31.28 9.81 -22.21
CA TYR A 182 -30.48 9.78 -23.42
C TYR A 182 -29.56 8.56 -23.37
N ASN A 183 -29.86 7.54 -24.19
CA ASN A 183 -29.12 6.29 -24.26
C ASN A 183 -27.96 6.45 -25.27
N ILE A 184 -26.72 6.57 -24.78
CA ILE A 184 -25.54 6.99 -25.57
C ILE A 184 -24.52 5.87 -25.67
N SER A 185 -23.97 5.68 -26.87
CA SER A 185 -22.99 4.62 -27.18
C SER A 185 -22.20 4.93 -28.45
N GLY A 186 -20.99 4.36 -28.57
CA GLY A 186 -20.06 4.59 -29.68
C GLY A 186 -18.96 5.60 -29.34
N LYS A 187 -18.26 6.11 -30.37
CA LYS A 187 -17.04 6.91 -30.21
C LYS A 187 -17.17 8.35 -30.73
N LEU A 188 -16.48 9.32 -30.12
CA LEU A 188 -16.12 10.62 -30.70
C LEU A 188 -14.60 10.86 -30.63
N ASP A 189 -13.95 11.09 -31.77
CA ASP A 189 -12.48 11.31 -31.85
C ASP A 189 -12.04 12.74 -31.47
N ASN A 190 -12.96 13.70 -31.62
CA ASN A 190 -12.88 15.07 -31.11
C ASN A 190 -14.30 15.64 -31.09
N GLY A 191 -14.99 15.57 -29.95
CA GLY A 191 -16.39 15.97 -29.86
C GLY A 191 -16.85 16.29 -28.44
N GLN A 192 -18.13 16.69 -28.33
CA GLN A 192 -18.71 17.22 -27.10
C GLN A 192 -20.18 16.81 -26.96
N ILE A 193 -20.59 16.43 -25.76
CA ILE A 193 -21.99 16.41 -25.33
C ILE A 193 -22.24 17.67 -24.50
N CYS A 194 -23.07 18.57 -25.03
CA CYS A 194 -23.47 19.81 -24.40
C CYS A 194 -24.91 19.69 -23.87
N VAL A 195 -25.13 19.94 -22.59
CA VAL A 195 -26.46 20.11 -21.98
C VAL A 195 -26.72 21.60 -21.81
N ASP A 196 -27.79 22.10 -22.43
CA ASP A 196 -28.10 23.52 -22.58
C ASP A 196 -29.62 23.70 -22.56
N ILE A 197 -30.23 23.55 -21.38
CA ILE A 197 -31.67 23.69 -21.14
C ILE A 197 -32.05 25.17 -21.26
N PRO A 198 -32.91 25.59 -22.20
CA PRO A 198 -33.16 27.02 -22.45
C PRO A 198 -33.86 27.76 -21.31
N ASP A 199 -34.64 27.07 -20.48
CA ASP A 199 -35.30 27.59 -19.28
C ASP A 199 -35.50 26.45 -18.26
N GLU A 200 -34.62 26.39 -17.27
CA GLU A 200 -34.63 25.41 -16.18
C GLU A 200 -35.85 25.52 -15.25
N ASN A 201 -36.55 26.66 -15.24
CA ASN A 201 -37.77 26.83 -14.43
C ASN A 201 -38.99 26.25 -15.13
N ALA A 202 -38.98 26.29 -16.47
CA ALA A 202 -39.97 25.61 -17.31
C ALA A 202 -39.71 24.10 -17.44
N ASP A 203 -38.44 23.69 -17.31
CA ASP A 203 -38.00 22.29 -17.41
C ASP A 203 -37.02 21.91 -16.27
N PRO A 204 -37.52 21.76 -15.02
CA PRO A 204 -36.73 21.41 -13.85
C PRO A 204 -36.44 19.90 -13.74
N GLY A 205 -36.57 19.16 -14.85
CA GLY A 205 -36.33 17.72 -14.86
C GLY A 205 -34.84 17.37 -14.91
N THR A 206 -34.49 16.15 -14.52
CA THR A 206 -33.11 15.67 -14.64
C THR A 206 -32.78 15.24 -16.07
N VAL A 207 -31.68 15.74 -16.62
CA VAL A 207 -31.04 15.19 -17.83
C VAL A 207 -30.27 13.94 -17.45
N LYS A 208 -30.63 12.78 -18.01
CA LYS A 208 -30.03 11.48 -17.70
C LYS A 208 -29.26 10.97 -18.92
N LEU A 209 -27.93 11.05 -18.86
CA LEU A 209 -27.03 10.49 -19.85
C LEU A 209 -26.74 9.04 -19.45
N ILE A 210 -27.20 8.06 -20.21
CA ILE A 210 -26.94 6.64 -19.97
C ILE A 210 -25.79 6.22 -20.91
N PHE A 211 -24.62 5.94 -20.36
CA PHE A 211 -23.45 5.54 -21.14
C PHE A 211 -23.39 4.02 -21.26
N SER A 212 -23.26 3.51 -22.48
CA SER A 212 -23.24 2.08 -22.79
C SER A 212 -22.20 1.77 -23.88
N GLY A 213 -20.93 1.81 -23.52
CA GLY A 213 -19.81 1.70 -24.47
C GLY A 213 -19.55 3.03 -25.17
N VAL A 214 -19.36 4.08 -24.38
CA VAL A 214 -19.05 5.45 -24.83
C VAL A 214 -17.54 5.69 -24.77
N ASP A 215 -16.96 6.21 -25.85
CA ASP A 215 -15.56 6.63 -25.91
C ASP A 215 -15.46 8.05 -26.48
N ILE A 216 -15.15 9.06 -25.67
CA ILE A 216 -15.15 10.48 -26.09
C ILE A 216 -13.79 11.12 -25.79
N SER A 217 -13.11 11.56 -26.85
CA SER A 217 -12.06 12.58 -26.74
C SER A 217 -12.64 13.97 -27.00
N GLY A 218 -12.53 14.89 -26.03
CA GLY A 218 -12.84 16.31 -26.19
C GLY A 218 -11.54 17.10 -26.29
N LYS A 219 -10.98 17.31 -27.48
CA LYS A 219 -9.62 17.86 -27.62
C LYS A 219 -9.56 19.39 -27.63
N ASN A 220 -10.61 20.04 -28.13
CA ASN A 220 -10.68 21.50 -28.28
C ASN A 220 -11.71 22.14 -27.33
N ALA A 221 -12.48 21.33 -26.64
CA ALA A 221 -13.61 21.70 -25.78
C ALA A 221 -13.90 20.52 -24.83
N PRO A 222 -14.56 20.75 -23.67
CA PRO A 222 -14.94 19.69 -22.75
C PRO A 222 -15.69 18.56 -23.45
N ALA A 223 -15.32 17.32 -23.15
CA ALA A 223 -16.00 16.13 -23.67
C ALA A 223 -17.49 16.12 -23.23
N ILE A 224 -17.74 16.54 -21.99
CA ILE A 224 -19.09 16.79 -21.45
C ILE A 224 -19.14 18.23 -20.92
N LEU A 225 -20.15 19.00 -21.33
CA LEU A 225 -20.38 20.38 -20.88
C LEU A 225 -21.84 20.57 -20.47
N VAL A 226 -22.12 20.72 -19.18
CA VAL A 226 -23.43 21.16 -18.69
C VAL A 226 -23.37 22.68 -18.52
N LYS A 227 -23.98 23.41 -19.45
CA LYS A 227 -24.04 24.89 -19.42
C LYS A 227 -25.17 25.41 -18.56
N ASN A 228 -26.33 24.74 -18.62
CA ASN A 228 -27.55 25.12 -17.93
C ASN A 228 -28.46 23.89 -17.81
N ALA A 229 -28.79 23.45 -16.59
CA ALA A 229 -29.84 22.46 -16.27
C ALA A 229 -30.06 22.41 -14.75
N ASP A 230 -31.29 22.18 -14.25
CA ASP A 230 -31.49 21.98 -12.81
C ASP A 230 -30.61 20.83 -12.27
N LYS A 231 -30.62 19.67 -12.94
CA LYS A 231 -29.80 18.48 -12.60
C LYS A 231 -29.37 17.71 -13.84
N THR A 232 -28.10 17.31 -13.89
CA THR A 232 -27.60 16.31 -14.84
C THR A 232 -27.12 15.07 -14.11
N SER A 233 -27.36 13.89 -14.69
CA SER A 233 -26.80 12.63 -14.22
C SER A 233 -26.16 11.82 -15.34
N ILE A 234 -25.00 11.22 -15.04
CA ILE A 234 -24.31 10.25 -15.88
C ILE A 234 -24.50 8.88 -15.22
N THR A 235 -25.12 7.95 -15.96
CA THR A 235 -25.37 6.58 -15.53
C THR A 235 -24.48 5.64 -16.34
N VAL A 236 -23.55 4.96 -15.68
CA VAL A 236 -22.61 4.02 -16.30
C VAL A 236 -23.27 2.64 -16.36
N ALA A 237 -23.75 2.22 -17.53
CA ALA A 237 -24.55 1.01 -17.66
C ALA A 237 -23.77 -0.27 -17.35
N ASP A 238 -24.46 -1.25 -16.76
CA ASP A 238 -23.87 -2.51 -16.30
C ASP A 238 -23.21 -3.31 -17.42
N GLY A 239 -22.06 -3.93 -17.11
CA GLY A 239 -21.26 -4.69 -18.05
C GLY A 239 -20.64 -3.88 -19.20
N THR A 240 -20.65 -2.55 -19.13
CA THR A 240 -20.05 -1.67 -20.15
C THR A 240 -18.81 -0.97 -19.64
N GLU A 241 -17.85 -0.70 -20.53
CA GLU A 241 -16.68 0.12 -20.26
C GLU A 241 -16.79 1.42 -21.06
N ASN A 242 -16.48 2.55 -20.43
CA ASN A 242 -16.68 3.88 -20.99
C ASN A 242 -15.45 4.75 -20.72
N THR A 243 -15.00 5.50 -21.72
CA THR A 243 -13.78 6.33 -21.67
C THR A 243 -14.09 7.78 -22.03
N ILE A 244 -13.52 8.70 -21.24
CA ILE A 244 -13.61 10.14 -21.47
C ILE A 244 -12.23 10.76 -21.30
N THR A 245 -11.77 11.55 -22.26
CA THR A 245 -10.44 12.18 -22.21
C THR A 245 -10.43 13.55 -22.91
N ASP A 246 -9.46 14.40 -22.59
CA ASP A 246 -9.16 15.65 -23.31
C ASP A 246 -8.21 15.41 -24.50
N GLY A 247 -7.33 16.37 -24.80
CA GLY A 247 -6.22 16.21 -25.73
C GLY A 247 -4.91 16.62 -25.10
N ASP A 248 -3.81 16.48 -25.86
CA ASP A 248 -2.44 16.74 -25.42
C ASP A 248 -2.12 18.24 -25.18
N THR A 249 -3.12 19.12 -25.33
CA THR A 249 -3.00 20.57 -25.19
C THR A 249 -4.19 21.14 -24.42
N ALA A 250 -3.91 22.02 -23.47
CA ALA A 250 -4.91 22.75 -22.71
C ALA A 250 -5.94 23.46 -23.61
N TYR A 251 -7.19 23.55 -23.14
CA TYR A 251 -8.25 24.23 -23.86
C TYR A 251 -7.97 25.74 -24.01
N SER A 252 -8.57 26.35 -25.03
CA SER A 252 -8.36 27.76 -25.36
C SER A 252 -9.66 28.45 -25.80
N GLY A 253 -9.63 29.79 -25.85
CA GLY A 253 -10.82 30.58 -26.18
C GLY A 253 -11.90 30.44 -25.12
N ASP A 254 -13.14 30.19 -25.55
CA ASP A 254 -14.32 30.10 -24.69
C ASP A 254 -14.31 28.91 -23.70
N PHE A 255 -13.37 27.99 -23.86
CA PHE A 255 -13.19 26.80 -23.01
C PHE A 255 -11.90 26.82 -22.18
N LEU A 256 -11.16 27.94 -22.18
CA LEU A 256 -10.01 28.12 -21.29
C LEU A 256 -10.43 27.85 -19.83
N ASP A 257 -9.57 27.17 -19.08
CA ASP A 257 -9.78 26.74 -17.69
C ASP A 257 -10.94 25.74 -17.41
N ASN A 258 -11.71 25.32 -18.43
CA ASN A 258 -12.76 24.30 -18.24
C ASN A 258 -12.17 22.89 -18.05
N ALA A 259 -12.87 22.04 -17.28
CA ALA A 259 -12.53 20.63 -17.12
C ALA A 259 -12.93 19.74 -18.31
N VAL A 260 -12.48 18.48 -18.31
CA VAL A 260 -12.89 17.45 -19.29
C VAL A 260 -14.40 17.17 -19.19
N ILE A 261 -14.91 17.11 -17.96
CA ILE A 261 -16.33 17.18 -17.62
C ILE A 261 -16.55 18.47 -16.84
N GLU A 262 -17.19 19.44 -17.47
CA GLU A 262 -17.48 20.77 -16.91
C GLU A 262 -18.99 20.90 -16.68
N ALA A 263 -19.41 21.16 -15.44
CA ALA A 263 -20.81 21.38 -15.10
C ALA A 263 -21.03 22.69 -14.35
N LYS A 264 -21.91 23.55 -14.87
CA LYS A 264 -22.33 24.78 -14.20
C LYS A 264 -23.35 24.53 -13.08
N ASP A 265 -24.04 23.39 -13.14
CA ASP A 265 -25.10 22.97 -12.21
C ASP A 265 -24.84 21.57 -11.61
N ASP A 266 -25.83 21.03 -10.89
CA ASP A 266 -25.74 19.76 -10.17
C ASP A 266 -25.39 18.59 -11.10
N LEU A 267 -24.35 17.83 -10.72
CA LEU A 267 -23.89 16.66 -11.47
C LEU A 267 -23.88 15.41 -10.57
N THR A 268 -24.54 14.34 -11.02
CA THR A 268 -24.49 13.03 -10.36
C THR A 268 -23.87 11.98 -11.29
N ILE A 269 -22.78 11.34 -10.87
CA ILE A 269 -22.22 10.15 -11.52
C ILE A 269 -22.69 8.92 -10.73
N LYS A 270 -23.22 7.91 -11.44
CA LYS A 270 -23.78 6.69 -10.85
C LYS A 270 -23.63 5.48 -11.75
N GLY A 271 -23.70 4.29 -11.17
CA GLY A 271 -23.74 3.04 -11.92
C GLY A 271 -25.15 2.66 -12.38
N GLY A 272 -25.23 1.61 -13.18
CA GLY A 272 -26.45 0.82 -13.36
C GLY A 272 -26.84 0.06 -12.08
N ASP A 273 -27.94 -0.69 -12.16
CA ASP A 273 -28.57 -1.36 -11.01
C ASP A 273 -27.67 -2.42 -10.34
N ALA A 274 -26.74 -3.03 -11.08
CA ALA A 274 -25.75 -3.97 -10.53
C ALA A 274 -24.39 -3.30 -10.17
N GLY A 275 -24.20 -2.02 -10.50
CA GLY A 275 -22.98 -1.26 -10.21
C GLY A 275 -21.72 -1.70 -10.97
N THR A 276 -21.86 -2.52 -12.02
CA THR A 276 -20.76 -3.17 -12.75
C THR A 276 -20.22 -2.37 -13.95
N GLY A 277 -20.88 -1.27 -14.31
CA GLY A 277 -20.42 -0.38 -15.38
C GLY A 277 -19.17 0.40 -14.98
N LYS A 278 -18.16 0.42 -15.87
CA LYS A 278 -16.90 1.15 -15.69
C LYS A 278 -16.88 2.47 -16.45
N LEU A 279 -16.31 3.50 -15.83
CA LEU A 279 -16.04 4.81 -16.42
C LEU A 279 -14.61 5.26 -16.08
N THR A 280 -13.77 5.39 -17.11
CA THR A 280 -12.41 5.94 -16.99
C THR A 280 -12.38 7.37 -17.53
N ILE A 281 -11.93 8.32 -16.72
CA ILE A 281 -11.75 9.73 -17.09
C ILE A 281 -10.27 10.06 -17.01
N THR A 282 -9.64 10.40 -18.14
CA THR A 282 -8.21 10.75 -18.22
C THR A 282 -8.03 12.18 -18.70
N ALA A 283 -7.61 13.07 -17.79
CA ALA A 283 -7.29 14.46 -18.10
C ALA A 283 -5.78 14.65 -18.24
N ASN A 284 -5.32 14.79 -19.48
CA ASN A 284 -3.93 14.97 -19.84
C ASN A 284 -3.43 16.37 -19.49
N THR A 285 -4.29 17.39 -19.60
CA THR A 285 -3.88 18.81 -19.46
C THR A 285 -4.75 19.61 -18.49
N GLN A 286 -6.06 19.36 -18.48
CA GLN A 286 -7.05 20.10 -17.67
C GLN A 286 -7.32 19.42 -16.30
N PRO A 287 -8.16 20.00 -15.43
CA PRO A 287 -8.86 19.25 -14.38
C PRO A 287 -9.83 18.23 -14.98
N ALA A 288 -10.09 17.10 -14.29
CA ALA A 288 -10.93 16.04 -14.86
C ALA A 288 -12.44 16.32 -14.74
N VAL A 289 -12.94 16.57 -13.53
CA VAL A 289 -14.37 16.84 -13.26
C VAL A 289 -14.55 18.09 -12.40
N VAL A 290 -15.18 19.13 -12.95
CA VAL A 290 -15.54 20.37 -12.25
C VAL A 290 -17.04 20.56 -12.23
N CYS A 291 -17.60 20.86 -11.07
CA CYS A 291 -19.00 21.19 -10.87
C CYS A 291 -19.15 22.46 -10.00
N ASN A 292 -19.92 23.42 -10.48
CA ASN A 292 -20.16 24.69 -9.79
C ASN A 292 -21.22 24.63 -8.67
N ASN A 293 -21.97 23.53 -8.56
CA ASN A 293 -22.93 23.29 -7.48
C ASN A 293 -22.54 22.00 -6.72
N ASP A 294 -23.46 21.03 -6.59
CA ASP A 294 -23.21 19.75 -5.92
C ASP A 294 -22.74 18.67 -6.90
N LEU A 295 -21.63 18.01 -6.57
CA LEU A 295 -21.13 16.84 -7.29
C LEU A 295 -21.33 15.56 -6.47
N LYS A 296 -22.04 14.57 -7.02
CA LYS A 296 -22.46 13.36 -6.30
C LYS A 296 -21.98 12.10 -7.03
N PHE A 297 -21.22 11.25 -6.36
CA PHE A 297 -20.89 9.88 -6.80
C PHE A 297 -21.76 8.91 -6.01
N THR A 298 -22.54 8.07 -6.69
CA THR A 298 -23.56 7.22 -6.00
C THR A 298 -23.54 5.75 -6.40
N GLY A 299 -22.64 5.33 -7.29
CA GLY A 299 -22.47 3.94 -7.70
C GLY A 299 -21.60 3.80 -8.95
N GLY A 300 -21.39 2.56 -9.40
CA GLY A 300 -20.53 2.23 -10.55
C GLY A 300 -19.06 2.07 -10.17
N ASP A 301 -18.22 1.79 -11.16
CA ASP A 301 -16.76 1.73 -11.04
C ASP A 301 -16.14 2.89 -11.83
N VAL A 302 -15.66 3.91 -11.11
CA VAL A 302 -15.16 5.16 -11.71
C VAL A 302 -13.68 5.31 -11.41
N THR A 303 -12.87 5.44 -12.46
CA THR A 303 -11.44 5.75 -12.36
C THR A 303 -11.18 7.13 -12.96
N ILE A 304 -10.49 8.00 -12.23
CA ILE A 304 -10.17 9.36 -12.65
C ILE A 304 -8.66 9.58 -12.54
N GLN A 305 -8.04 10.03 -13.62
CA GLN A 305 -6.61 10.30 -13.71
C GLN A 305 -6.37 11.73 -14.18
N THR A 306 -5.47 12.47 -13.51
CA THR A 306 -4.87 13.68 -14.07
C THR A 306 -3.37 13.44 -14.30
N LEU A 307 -2.85 13.89 -15.45
CA LEU A 307 -1.47 13.61 -15.87
C LEU A 307 -0.59 14.87 -16.00
N ASN A 308 -1.15 16.06 -15.77
CA ASN A 308 -0.42 17.32 -15.84
C ASN A 308 0.37 17.57 -14.54
N ALA A 309 1.56 16.97 -14.43
CA ALA A 309 2.49 17.15 -13.33
C ALA A 309 3.09 18.58 -13.22
N THR A 310 2.94 19.41 -14.27
CA THR A 310 3.47 20.79 -14.26
C THR A 310 2.53 21.73 -13.52
N ASP A 311 1.26 21.77 -13.92
CA ASP A 311 0.25 22.62 -13.27
C ASP A 311 -0.42 21.95 -12.06
N LYS A 312 -0.20 20.64 -11.89
CA LYS A 312 -0.77 19.80 -10.84
C LYS A 312 -2.30 19.93 -10.80
N THR A 313 -2.98 19.41 -11.83
CA THR A 313 -4.43 19.61 -12.00
C THR A 313 -5.29 18.72 -11.10
N ASP A 314 -6.33 19.32 -10.53
CA ASP A 314 -7.28 18.66 -9.61
C ASP A 314 -8.12 17.60 -10.36
N ALA A 315 -8.35 16.43 -9.77
CA ALA A 315 -9.17 15.39 -10.39
C ALA A 315 -10.67 15.68 -10.23
N VAL A 316 -11.15 15.87 -9.00
CA VAL A 316 -12.57 16.09 -8.70
C VAL A 316 -12.74 17.37 -7.91
N LYS A 317 -13.54 18.31 -8.44
CA LYS A 317 -13.74 19.64 -7.84
C LYS A 317 -15.19 20.09 -7.88
N GLY A 318 -15.89 19.88 -6.77
CA GLY A 318 -17.15 20.56 -6.48
C GLY A 318 -16.89 21.98 -5.95
N LYS A 319 -17.86 22.85 -6.11
CA LYS A 319 -17.84 24.19 -5.51
C LYS A 319 -18.71 24.25 -4.26
N THR A 320 -19.97 23.82 -4.34
CA THR A 320 -20.88 23.82 -3.19
C THR A 320 -20.70 22.58 -2.33
N SER A 321 -20.70 21.39 -2.93
CA SER A 321 -20.37 20.15 -2.21
C SER A 321 -19.79 19.07 -3.12
N VAL A 322 -19.11 18.10 -2.50
CA VAL A 322 -18.84 16.80 -3.11
C VAL A 322 -19.33 15.69 -2.17
N THR A 323 -20.11 14.74 -2.68
CA THR A 323 -20.61 13.60 -1.89
C THR A 323 -20.31 12.27 -2.58
N VAL A 324 -19.73 11.30 -1.87
CA VAL A 324 -19.59 9.92 -2.33
C VAL A 324 -20.48 9.02 -1.46
N LYS A 325 -21.47 8.37 -2.05
CA LYS A 325 -22.46 7.51 -1.34
C LYS A 325 -22.25 6.01 -1.58
N GLY A 326 -21.51 5.62 -2.62
CA GLY A 326 -21.35 4.23 -3.02
C GLY A 326 -20.65 4.05 -4.36
N GLY A 327 -20.38 2.80 -4.73
CA GLY A 327 -19.56 2.43 -5.89
C GLY A 327 -18.07 2.33 -5.55
N ARG A 328 -17.25 2.09 -6.57
CA ARG A 328 -15.79 2.21 -6.54
C ARG A 328 -15.40 3.55 -7.16
N LEU A 329 -14.59 4.34 -6.46
CA LEU A 329 -14.01 5.60 -6.97
C LEU A 329 -12.49 5.58 -6.77
N THR A 330 -11.76 5.37 -7.86
CA THR A 330 -10.29 5.40 -7.89
C THR A 330 -9.84 6.72 -8.48
N VAL A 331 -8.97 7.45 -7.79
CA VAL A 331 -8.42 8.75 -8.21
C VAL A 331 -6.90 8.70 -8.14
N ASP A 332 -6.24 9.03 -9.24
CA ASP A 332 -4.81 9.34 -9.27
C ASP A 332 -4.62 10.75 -9.84
N ALA A 333 -4.25 11.70 -8.97
CA ALA A 333 -4.21 13.12 -9.30
C ALA A 333 -2.81 13.71 -9.10
N GLU A 334 -2.35 14.51 -10.06
CA GLU A 334 -1.16 15.37 -9.88
C GLU A 334 -1.47 16.61 -9.00
N GLY A 335 -2.73 17.07 -9.01
CA GLY A 335 -3.27 18.11 -8.14
C GLY A 335 -3.97 17.56 -6.91
N ASP A 336 -5.05 18.23 -6.49
CA ASP A 336 -5.90 17.73 -5.41
C ASP A 336 -6.79 16.58 -5.92
N GLY A 337 -7.03 15.57 -5.08
CA GLY A 337 -7.81 14.38 -5.43
C GLY A 337 -9.31 14.66 -5.50
N ILE A 338 -9.96 14.77 -4.34
CA ILE A 338 -11.39 15.09 -4.21
C ILE A 338 -11.53 16.38 -3.39
N LYS A 339 -12.12 17.42 -3.99
CA LYS A 339 -12.14 18.77 -3.44
C LYS A 339 -13.51 19.41 -3.48
N SER A 340 -13.98 19.91 -2.33
CA SER A 340 -15.01 20.94 -2.26
C SER A 340 -14.36 22.29 -2.02
N SER A 341 -14.49 23.19 -2.99
CA SER A 341 -13.72 24.43 -3.03
C SER A 341 -14.37 25.63 -2.31
N LYS A 342 -15.66 25.55 -1.94
CA LYS A 342 -16.38 26.58 -1.15
C LYS A 342 -17.35 26.02 -0.11
N GLY A 343 -17.54 24.70 0.00
CA GLY A 343 -18.42 24.08 1.00
C GLY A 343 -17.88 22.76 1.54
N SER A 344 -18.78 21.80 1.75
CA SER A 344 -18.49 20.54 2.45
C SER A 344 -18.12 19.39 1.52
N LEU A 345 -17.50 18.36 2.08
CA LEU A 345 -17.25 17.07 1.42
C LEU A 345 -17.70 15.93 2.35
N ALA A 346 -18.50 15.01 1.83
CA ALA A 346 -18.96 13.84 2.56
C ALA A 346 -18.64 12.53 1.83
N ILE A 347 -18.06 11.57 2.54
CA ILE A 347 -17.97 10.17 2.12
C ILE A 347 -18.89 9.37 3.04
N GLU A 348 -20.01 8.91 2.52
CA GLU A 348 -21.07 8.16 3.21
C GLU A 348 -20.96 6.65 2.93
N GLY A 349 -20.21 6.23 1.91
CA GLY A 349 -20.08 4.83 1.51
C GLY A 349 -19.27 4.62 0.24
N GLY A 350 -19.06 3.34 -0.11
CA GLY A 350 -18.30 2.91 -1.28
C GLY A 350 -16.86 2.47 -0.98
N GLU A 351 -16.11 2.16 -2.03
CA GLU A 351 -14.66 1.94 -1.99
C GLU A 351 -13.98 3.13 -2.68
N VAL A 352 -13.32 3.99 -1.90
CA VAL A 352 -12.70 5.23 -2.37
C VAL A 352 -11.19 5.14 -2.21
N THR A 353 -10.44 5.23 -3.30
CA THR A 353 -8.98 5.15 -3.32
C THR A 353 -8.43 6.39 -3.99
N VAL A 354 -7.68 7.22 -3.26
CA VAL A 354 -7.13 8.49 -3.76
C VAL A 354 -5.63 8.53 -3.54
N LYS A 355 -4.89 8.64 -4.65
CA LYS A 355 -3.50 9.09 -4.71
C LYS A 355 -3.49 10.53 -5.23
N SER A 356 -2.82 11.42 -4.54
CA SER A 356 -2.82 12.86 -4.84
C SER A 356 -1.44 13.49 -4.72
N GLY A 357 -1.08 14.35 -5.68
CA GLY A 357 0.12 15.19 -5.68
C GLY A 357 0.01 16.48 -4.86
N LYS A 358 -1.14 16.67 -4.18
CA LYS A 358 -1.45 17.70 -3.17
C LYS A 358 -2.34 17.07 -2.08
N ASP A 359 -3.56 17.57 -1.85
CA ASP A 359 -4.49 17.03 -0.86
C ASP A 359 -5.24 15.83 -1.44
N ALA A 360 -5.33 14.69 -0.72
CA ALA A 360 -6.14 13.57 -1.20
C ALA A 360 -7.64 13.89 -1.08
N VAL A 361 -8.10 14.35 0.09
CA VAL A 361 -9.49 14.79 0.29
C VAL A 361 -9.53 16.15 0.97
N GLN A 362 -10.15 17.14 0.32
CA GLN A 362 -10.22 18.52 0.79
C GLN A 362 -11.65 19.08 0.83
N ALA A 363 -11.99 19.77 1.92
CA ALA A 363 -13.21 20.61 2.02
C ALA A 363 -12.90 22.02 2.54
N GLU A 364 -13.75 23.00 2.24
CA GLU A 364 -13.64 24.37 2.74
C GLU A 364 -14.36 24.53 4.09
N THR A 365 -15.53 23.91 4.29
CA THR A 365 -16.31 24.09 5.54
C THR A 365 -16.24 22.87 6.45
N ASP A 366 -16.59 21.69 5.95
CA ASP A 366 -16.72 20.47 6.74
C ASP A 366 -16.38 19.25 5.90
N LEU A 367 -15.62 18.32 6.49
CA LEU A 367 -15.21 17.06 5.89
C LEU A 367 -15.72 15.91 6.76
N THR A 368 -16.59 15.06 6.22
CA THR A 368 -17.14 13.91 6.96
C THR A 368 -16.82 12.61 6.23
N VAL A 369 -16.20 11.67 6.94
CA VAL A 369 -16.10 10.26 6.54
C VAL A 369 -17.01 9.47 7.49
N SER A 370 -18.14 8.98 6.96
CA SER A 370 -19.24 8.37 7.71
C SER A 370 -19.59 6.94 7.26
N GLY A 371 -18.85 6.42 6.28
CA GLY A 371 -19.02 5.06 5.78
C GLY A 371 -18.02 4.72 4.68
N GLY A 372 -18.01 3.43 4.32
CA GLY A 372 -17.19 2.90 3.23
C GLY A 372 -15.74 2.58 3.61
N LYS A 373 -14.97 2.12 2.63
CA LYS A 373 -13.53 1.88 2.70
C LYS A 373 -12.81 2.99 1.95
N VAL A 374 -11.95 3.74 2.64
CA VAL A 374 -11.35 4.98 2.15
C VAL A 374 -9.83 4.92 2.32
N ILE A 375 -9.10 5.01 1.21
CA ILE A 375 -7.64 5.16 1.17
C ILE A 375 -7.35 6.56 0.62
N ALA A 376 -6.71 7.44 1.40
CA ALA A 376 -6.46 8.84 1.06
C ALA A 376 -4.99 9.20 1.25
N CYS A 377 -4.17 9.00 0.22
CA CYS A 377 -2.73 9.23 0.22
C CYS A 377 -2.37 10.52 -0.54
N GLY A 378 -2.03 11.58 0.19
CA GLY A 378 -1.64 12.88 -0.39
C GLY A 378 -0.30 13.39 0.15
N ASP A 379 0.07 14.61 -0.23
CA ASP A 379 0.99 15.42 0.57
C ASP A 379 0.33 15.72 1.94
N ARG A 380 -1.00 15.86 1.92
CA ARG A 380 -1.92 15.84 3.08
C ARG A 380 -3.07 14.87 2.79
N GLY A 381 -3.40 13.99 3.74
CA GLY A 381 -4.42 12.96 3.54
C GLY A 381 -5.84 13.52 3.57
N LEU A 382 -6.20 14.18 4.67
CA LEU A 382 -7.50 14.86 4.85
C LEU A 382 -7.29 16.32 5.29
N THR A 383 -7.80 17.26 4.50
CA THR A 383 -7.65 18.71 4.74
C THR A 383 -9.01 19.40 4.86
N CYS A 384 -9.25 20.09 5.97
CA CYS A 384 -10.36 21.04 6.10
C CYS A 384 -10.02 22.13 7.12
N PRO A 385 -10.22 23.43 6.85
CA PRO A 385 -9.99 24.47 7.85
C PRO A 385 -11.13 24.58 8.87
N GLY A 386 -12.30 24.01 8.57
CA GLY A 386 -13.38 23.79 9.53
C GLY A 386 -13.30 22.40 10.16
N THR A 387 -14.41 21.66 10.24
CA THR A 387 -14.45 20.40 10.99
C THR A 387 -14.09 19.18 10.15
N ILE A 388 -13.36 18.23 10.74
CA ILE A 388 -13.21 16.87 10.22
C ILE A 388 -13.90 15.91 11.19
N GLY A 389 -14.82 15.09 10.69
CA GLY A 389 -15.55 14.06 11.44
C GLY A 389 -15.37 12.67 10.83
N ILE A 390 -15.17 11.66 11.68
CA ILE A 390 -14.89 10.27 11.26
C ILE A 390 -15.80 9.29 12.05
N SER A 391 -16.57 8.46 11.36
CA SER A 391 -17.54 7.51 11.95
C SER A 391 -17.82 6.34 10.99
N GLY A 392 -18.11 5.14 11.50
CA GLY A 392 -18.71 4.04 10.74
C GLY A 392 -17.97 3.55 9.49
N CYS A 393 -16.64 3.72 9.42
CA CYS A 393 -15.86 3.56 8.19
C CYS A 393 -14.56 2.76 8.40
N GLU A 394 -14.01 2.22 7.31
CA GLU A 394 -12.61 1.81 7.23
C GLU A 394 -11.80 2.90 6.54
N LEU A 395 -11.00 3.66 7.29
CA LEU A 395 -10.21 4.79 6.78
C LEU A 395 -8.71 4.54 6.97
N PHE A 396 -7.95 4.69 5.89
CA PHE A 396 -6.52 4.89 5.88
C PHE A 396 -6.18 6.21 5.18
N ALA A 397 -5.74 7.22 5.92
CA ALA A 397 -5.30 8.49 5.33
C ALA A 397 -3.83 8.75 5.66
N THR A 398 -3.01 9.06 4.65
CA THR A 398 -1.58 9.31 4.83
C THR A 398 -1.13 10.64 4.22
N ALA A 399 -0.10 11.22 4.84
CA ALA A 399 0.47 12.51 4.47
C ALA A 399 2.00 12.53 4.61
N THR A 400 2.66 13.42 3.87
CA THR A 400 4.09 13.72 4.01
C THR A 400 4.38 14.98 4.82
N ASP A 401 3.49 15.98 4.78
CA ASP A 401 3.71 17.32 5.36
C ASP A 401 3.02 17.49 6.73
N ASN A 402 1.69 17.48 6.77
CA ASN A 402 0.90 17.45 7.99
C ASN A 402 -0.38 16.63 7.79
N GLN A 403 -1.00 16.21 8.89
CA GLN A 403 -2.24 15.44 8.86
C GLN A 403 -3.23 16.03 9.87
N CYS A 404 -4.35 16.56 9.35
CA CYS A 404 -5.52 17.02 10.10
C CYS A 404 -5.26 17.93 11.32
N GLU A 405 -4.99 19.22 11.07
CA GLU A 405 -4.84 20.23 12.15
C GLU A 405 -6.12 20.44 12.99
N THR A 406 -7.30 20.09 12.46
CA THR A 406 -8.63 20.45 12.95
C THR A 406 -9.54 19.24 13.19
N LEU A 407 -8.99 18.02 13.36
CA LEU A 407 -9.78 16.82 13.64
C LEU A 407 -10.59 17.01 14.94
N ALA A 408 -11.90 17.16 14.80
CA ALA A 408 -12.76 17.67 15.87
C ALA A 408 -13.33 16.55 16.74
N SER A 409 -13.66 15.41 16.13
CA SER A 409 -14.24 14.25 16.79
C SER A 409 -14.17 13.02 15.88
N THR A 410 -13.88 11.85 16.45
CA THR A 410 -14.15 10.57 15.81
C THR A 410 -15.08 9.74 16.70
N ASP A 411 -16.18 9.25 16.13
CA ASP A 411 -17.02 8.22 16.74
C ASP A 411 -16.51 6.82 16.39
N ALA A 412 -15.79 6.69 15.26
CA ALA A 412 -15.02 5.49 14.93
C ALA A 412 -13.77 5.39 15.84
N PRO A 413 -13.41 4.18 16.32
CA PRO A 413 -12.13 3.92 16.96
C PRO A 413 -10.96 4.22 16.01
N ALA A 414 -10.04 5.09 16.43
CA ALA A 414 -9.04 5.69 15.55
C ALA A 414 -7.65 5.83 16.21
N LEU A 415 -6.61 5.77 15.37
CA LEU A 415 -5.21 6.01 15.68
C LEU A 415 -4.68 7.14 14.78
N MET A 416 -3.97 8.10 15.39
CA MET A 416 -3.16 9.08 14.66
C MET A 416 -1.69 8.81 14.96
N LEU A 417 -0.91 8.57 13.91
CA LEU A 417 0.49 8.17 13.97
C LEU A 417 1.35 9.23 13.29
N ASN A 418 2.31 9.79 14.02
CA ASN A 418 3.31 10.74 13.52
C ASN A 418 4.69 10.07 13.63
N PHE A 419 5.26 9.71 12.47
CA PHE A 419 6.47 8.92 12.38
C PHE A 419 7.74 9.77 12.38
N THR A 420 8.79 9.29 13.05
CA THR A 420 10.09 9.98 13.13
C THR A 420 10.80 10.03 11.78
N LYS A 421 10.62 9.00 10.94
CA LYS A 421 11.11 8.94 9.55
C LYS A 421 9.94 8.92 8.55
N GLU A 422 10.19 9.37 7.34
CA GLU A 422 9.31 9.13 6.20
C GLU A 422 9.47 7.69 5.69
N TRP A 423 8.35 7.00 5.50
CA TRP A 423 8.29 5.65 4.91
C TRP A 423 8.03 5.74 3.42
N ALA A 424 8.66 4.88 2.60
CA ALA A 424 8.42 4.87 1.15
C ALA A 424 7.00 4.37 0.81
N LYS A 425 6.59 4.54 -0.45
CA LYS A 425 5.39 3.83 -0.98
C LYS A 425 5.58 2.31 -0.89
N ASN A 426 4.49 1.54 -0.81
CA ASN A 426 4.52 0.08 -0.63
C ASN A 426 4.98 -0.42 0.76
N ASN A 427 4.84 0.42 1.78
CA ASN A 427 5.01 0.11 3.19
C ASN A 427 3.64 0.09 3.90
N PRO A 428 2.97 -1.07 4.01
CA PRO A 428 1.66 -1.16 4.63
C PRO A 428 1.70 -0.79 6.11
N VAL A 429 0.60 -0.19 6.59
CA VAL A 429 0.35 0.02 8.02
C VAL A 429 -0.63 -1.05 8.49
N ALA A 430 -0.13 -1.92 9.36
CA ALA A 430 -0.89 -3.03 9.92
C ALA A 430 -1.06 -2.88 11.43
N ILE A 431 -2.23 -3.27 11.93
CA ILE A 431 -2.58 -3.27 13.35
C ILE A 431 -2.87 -4.69 13.78
N VAL A 432 -2.18 -5.13 14.83
CA VAL A 432 -2.26 -6.50 15.37
C VAL A 432 -2.71 -6.45 16.83
N ASP A 433 -3.69 -7.27 17.18
CA ASP A 433 -4.22 -7.34 18.53
C ASP A 433 -3.35 -8.16 19.51
N GLY A 434 -3.75 -8.19 20.79
CA GLY A 434 -3.05 -8.95 21.82
C GLY A 434 -3.07 -10.49 21.66
N SER A 435 -3.80 -11.02 20.66
CA SER A 435 -3.78 -12.45 20.30
C SER A 435 -2.82 -12.77 19.14
N GLY A 436 -2.32 -11.74 18.44
CA GLY A 436 -1.51 -11.89 17.23
C GLY A 436 -2.33 -11.88 15.93
N GLN A 437 -3.62 -11.54 15.99
CA GLN A 437 -4.48 -11.38 14.82
C GLN A 437 -4.31 -9.98 14.22
N THR A 438 -4.01 -9.90 12.93
CA THR A 438 -4.09 -8.65 12.16
C THR A 438 -5.56 -8.25 12.01
N VAL A 439 -5.93 -7.08 12.50
CA VAL A 439 -7.31 -6.54 12.48
C VAL A 439 -7.49 -5.37 11.52
N PHE A 440 -6.37 -4.82 11.02
CA PHE A 440 -6.31 -3.82 9.96
C PHE A 440 -4.99 -4.00 9.22
N ASP A 441 -5.02 -3.95 7.89
CA ASP A 441 -3.82 -3.96 7.04
C ASP A 441 -4.15 -3.24 5.73
N VAL A 442 -3.47 -2.12 5.46
CA VAL A 442 -3.68 -1.33 4.24
C VAL A 442 -2.35 -0.79 3.74
N ASN A 443 -2.11 -0.96 2.44
CA ASN A 443 -0.91 -0.47 1.76
C ASN A 443 -1.03 1.02 1.36
N ASN A 444 0.08 1.75 1.40
CA ASN A 444 0.15 3.16 1.06
C ASN A 444 0.55 3.40 -0.41
N LEU A 445 -0.13 4.34 -1.06
CA LEU A 445 0.05 4.65 -2.49
C LEU A 445 1.20 5.63 -2.75
N LYS A 446 1.60 6.38 -1.71
CA LYS A 446 2.68 7.38 -1.69
C LYS A 446 3.50 7.24 -0.40
N LYS A 447 4.72 7.77 -0.42
CA LYS A 447 5.54 7.98 0.78
C LYS A 447 4.77 8.77 1.85
N PHE A 448 5.04 8.54 3.13
CA PHE A 448 4.31 9.18 4.23
C PHE A 448 5.12 9.31 5.52
N ARG A 449 4.80 10.35 6.28
CA ARG A 449 5.25 10.60 7.67
C ARG A 449 4.10 10.53 8.67
N TYR A 450 2.86 10.63 8.22
CA TYR A 450 1.68 10.61 9.07
C TYR A 450 0.67 9.59 8.54
N ALA A 451 -0.02 8.92 9.46
CA ALA A 451 -1.16 8.07 9.15
C ALA A 451 -2.31 8.30 10.12
N ILE A 452 -3.54 8.35 9.60
CA ILE A 452 -4.77 8.09 10.35
C ILE A 452 -5.26 6.70 9.94
N VAL A 453 -5.49 5.86 10.94
CA VAL A 453 -6.25 4.62 10.79
C VAL A 453 -7.52 4.75 11.61
N ALA A 454 -8.69 4.55 11.02
CA ALA A 454 -9.94 4.38 11.75
C ALA A 454 -10.71 3.17 11.20
N SER A 455 -11.26 2.35 12.09
CA SER A 455 -12.02 1.16 11.70
C SER A 455 -12.90 0.67 12.85
N ASP A 456 -14.13 0.27 12.53
CA ASP A 456 -15.04 -0.38 13.48
C ASP A 456 -14.54 -1.77 13.95
N SER A 457 -13.53 -2.35 13.27
CA SER A 457 -12.80 -3.55 13.71
C SER A 457 -11.84 -3.29 14.87
N LEU A 458 -11.53 -2.02 15.17
CA LEU A 458 -10.70 -1.62 16.30
C LEU A 458 -11.55 -1.38 17.56
N ASN A 459 -10.92 -1.42 18.73
CA ASN A 459 -11.58 -1.26 20.01
C ASN A 459 -10.79 -0.31 20.91
N THR A 460 -11.49 0.63 21.55
CA THR A 460 -10.88 1.71 22.36
C THR A 460 -10.19 1.22 23.63
N ASP A 461 -10.61 0.08 24.19
CA ASP A 461 -10.04 -0.50 25.41
C ASP A 461 -8.86 -1.45 25.13
N THR A 462 -8.82 -2.06 23.95
CA THR A 462 -7.77 -2.99 23.51
C THR A 462 -6.42 -2.29 23.29
N GLN A 463 -5.33 -2.98 23.64
CA GLN A 463 -3.97 -2.60 23.25
C GLN A 463 -3.55 -3.35 21.99
N TYR A 464 -2.95 -2.62 21.06
CA TYR A 464 -2.48 -3.11 19.78
C TYR A 464 -0.97 -2.93 19.62
N LYS A 465 -0.37 -3.76 18.78
CA LYS A 465 0.91 -3.48 18.12
C LYS A 465 0.61 -2.82 16.78
N VAL A 466 1.45 -1.87 16.38
CA VAL A 466 1.42 -1.26 15.04
C VAL A 466 2.68 -1.65 14.31
N PHE A 467 2.55 -1.90 13.01
CA PHE A 467 3.64 -2.20 12.10
C PHE A 467 3.56 -1.26 10.90
N ALA A 468 4.71 -0.80 10.41
CA ALA A 468 4.86 -0.06 9.17
C ALA A 468 5.90 -0.79 8.32
N GLY A 469 5.61 -1.06 7.04
CA GLY A 469 6.51 -1.89 6.21
C GLY A 469 6.66 -3.32 6.71
N GLY A 470 5.69 -3.82 7.50
CA GLY A 470 5.81 -5.09 8.22
C GLY A 470 6.72 -5.07 9.45
N ILE A 471 7.35 -3.93 9.77
CA ILE A 471 8.28 -3.76 10.90
C ILE A 471 7.55 -3.11 12.07
N ARG A 472 7.69 -3.67 13.29
CA ARG A 472 7.02 -3.14 14.49
C ARG A 472 7.55 -1.75 14.83
N VAL A 473 6.63 -0.85 15.13
CA VAL A 473 6.94 0.49 15.62
C VAL A 473 6.52 0.68 17.07
N ASN A 474 7.28 1.49 17.78
CA ASN A 474 7.02 2.00 19.12
C ASN A 474 6.73 3.50 19.05
N HIS A 475 6.43 4.15 20.16
CA HIS A 475 6.28 5.61 20.30
C HIS A 475 6.94 6.09 21.60
N ALA A 476 7.08 7.41 21.78
CA ALA A 476 7.73 7.99 22.97
C ALA A 476 7.15 7.54 24.33
N GLY A 477 5.89 7.08 24.37
CA GLY A 477 5.22 6.59 25.57
C GLY A 477 5.20 5.07 25.75
N GLY A 478 5.71 4.27 24.80
CA GLY A 478 5.75 2.81 24.90
C GLY A 478 5.62 2.07 23.57
N ASP A 479 5.36 0.76 23.66
CA ASP A 479 5.36 -0.21 22.55
C ASP A 479 3.96 -0.70 22.14
N THR A 480 2.91 -0.07 22.70
CA THR A 480 1.50 -0.42 22.48
C THR A 480 0.63 0.81 22.22
N PHE A 481 -0.40 0.61 21.40
CA PHE A 481 -1.29 1.65 20.88
C PHE A 481 -2.74 1.35 21.27
N LYS A 482 -3.59 2.38 21.39
CA LYS A 482 -5.03 2.25 21.64
C LYS A 482 -5.81 3.11 20.65
N ALA A 483 -6.81 2.53 20.00
CA ALA A 483 -7.65 3.20 19.00
C ALA A 483 -8.69 4.14 19.64
N GLY A 484 -8.28 4.99 20.60
CA GLY A 484 -9.17 5.81 21.43
C GLY A 484 -8.99 7.30 21.19
N PHE A 485 -9.94 7.92 20.50
CA PHE A 485 -10.00 9.38 20.34
C PHE A 485 -10.61 10.04 21.60
N GLY A 486 -9.81 10.06 22.68
CA GLY A 486 -10.22 10.60 23.98
C GLY A 486 -9.95 12.10 24.15
N ALA A 487 -10.37 12.65 25.30
CA ALA A 487 -10.31 14.07 25.67
C ALA A 487 -8.90 14.73 25.73
N GLY A 488 -7.86 14.05 25.26
CA GLY A 488 -6.49 14.54 25.13
C GLY A 488 -5.96 14.60 23.69
N ASN A 489 -6.74 14.20 22.68
CA ASN A 489 -6.35 14.16 21.27
C ASN A 489 -5.08 13.29 21.04
N MET A 490 -5.21 11.97 21.16
CA MET A 490 -4.07 11.04 21.24
C MET A 490 -3.39 10.79 19.88
N THR A 491 -2.67 11.79 19.38
CA THR A 491 -1.62 11.60 18.38
C THR A 491 -0.42 10.93 19.03
N TYR A 492 -0.07 9.74 18.54
CA TYR A 492 1.18 9.09 18.87
C TYR A 492 2.30 9.79 18.10
N ASN A 493 3.24 10.39 18.83
CA ASN A 493 4.41 11.06 18.29
C ASN A 493 5.66 10.21 18.49
N ASP A 494 6.71 10.53 17.73
CA ASP A 494 7.97 9.80 17.69
C ASP A 494 7.76 8.31 17.36
N VAL A 495 6.84 8.02 16.43
CA VAL A 495 6.53 6.65 16.03
C VAL A 495 7.66 6.11 15.15
N ASN A 496 8.35 5.07 15.60
CA ASN A 496 9.54 4.57 14.91
C ASN A 496 9.82 3.10 15.21
N ASN A 497 10.56 2.42 14.32
CA ASN A 497 11.10 1.08 14.60
C ASN A 497 12.25 1.12 15.61
N THR A 498 12.58 -0.04 16.18
CA THR A 498 13.78 -0.28 16.99
C THR A 498 14.68 -1.32 16.33
N ASP A 499 15.94 -1.33 16.72
CA ASP A 499 17.00 -2.25 16.24
C ASP A 499 16.59 -3.74 16.32
N ASP A 500 15.75 -4.08 17.30
CA ASP A 500 15.23 -5.42 17.63
C ASP A 500 13.76 -5.64 17.24
N ALA A 501 13.20 -4.79 16.37
CA ALA A 501 11.79 -4.79 16.03
C ALA A 501 11.27 -6.15 15.52
N GLU A 502 10.12 -6.55 16.06
CA GLU A 502 9.31 -7.68 15.58
C GLU A 502 8.85 -7.44 14.13
N VAL A 503 8.75 -8.50 13.33
CA VAL A 503 8.54 -8.40 11.87
C VAL A 503 7.41 -9.33 11.43
N LEU A 504 6.39 -8.80 10.74
CA LEU A 504 5.23 -9.57 10.26
C LEU A 504 5.62 -10.59 9.18
N TYR A 505 6.36 -10.15 8.16
CA TYR A 505 6.92 -11.04 7.13
C TYR A 505 7.96 -12.02 7.69
N GLY A 506 8.39 -11.85 8.95
CA GLY A 506 9.26 -12.79 9.66
C GLY A 506 8.69 -14.20 9.78
N LYS A 507 7.37 -14.38 9.63
CA LYS A 507 6.71 -15.70 9.55
C LYS A 507 7.22 -16.56 8.40
N LEU A 508 7.64 -15.97 7.28
CA LEU A 508 8.25 -16.68 6.14
C LEU A 508 9.68 -17.17 6.44
N PHE A 509 10.25 -16.71 7.56
CA PHE A 509 11.59 -17.04 8.01
C PHE A 509 11.57 -17.87 9.32
N ASP A 510 10.47 -18.58 9.59
CA ASP A 510 10.36 -19.50 10.72
C ASP A 510 11.20 -20.76 10.49
N GLN A 511 12.38 -20.80 11.11
CA GLN A 511 13.31 -21.92 11.03
C GLN A 511 12.82 -23.22 11.69
N SER A 512 11.63 -23.25 12.31
CA SER A 512 11.03 -24.49 12.83
C SER A 512 10.40 -25.36 11.74
N MET A 513 10.23 -24.84 10.52
CA MET A 513 9.66 -25.55 9.38
C MET A 513 10.43 -25.32 8.06
N VAL A 514 10.07 -26.08 7.02
CA VAL A 514 10.46 -25.81 5.64
C VAL A 514 9.24 -25.19 4.94
N HIS A 515 9.42 -24.00 4.40
CA HIS A 515 8.38 -23.23 3.69
C HIS A 515 8.14 -23.77 2.27
N SER A 516 7.16 -23.21 1.57
CA SER A 516 6.82 -23.56 0.19
C SER A 516 6.69 -22.30 -0.67
N VAL A 517 7.55 -22.14 -1.66
CA VAL A 517 7.44 -21.11 -2.71
C VAL A 517 7.19 -21.78 -4.06
N ASP A 518 6.01 -21.58 -4.65
CA ASP A 518 5.58 -22.24 -5.88
C ASP A 518 5.45 -21.21 -7.02
N VAL A 519 6.42 -21.23 -7.95
CA VAL A 519 6.46 -20.35 -9.12
C VAL A 519 5.51 -20.86 -10.19
N LYS A 520 4.66 -19.99 -10.73
CA LYS A 520 3.77 -20.24 -11.86
C LYS A 520 4.36 -19.58 -13.11
N MET A 521 4.73 -20.39 -14.09
CA MET A 521 5.29 -19.93 -15.35
C MET A 521 5.06 -21.02 -16.40
N SER A 522 4.77 -20.66 -17.66
CA SER A 522 4.64 -21.69 -18.71
C SER A 522 5.98 -22.41 -18.91
N GLU A 523 5.94 -23.71 -19.28
CA GLU A 523 7.17 -24.48 -19.52
C GLU A 523 8.06 -23.82 -20.58
N SER A 524 7.46 -23.25 -21.64
CA SER A 524 8.20 -22.51 -22.67
C SER A 524 8.89 -21.25 -22.14
N ASP A 525 8.23 -20.50 -21.26
CA ASP A 525 8.81 -19.28 -20.69
C ASP A 525 9.90 -19.63 -19.67
N TRP A 526 9.71 -20.70 -18.89
CA TRP A 526 10.70 -21.21 -17.94
C TRP A 526 11.98 -21.68 -18.64
N GLN A 527 11.86 -22.46 -19.71
CA GLN A 527 13.03 -22.88 -20.50
C GLN A 527 13.72 -21.68 -21.18
N THR A 528 12.96 -20.67 -21.60
CA THR A 528 13.52 -19.42 -22.16
C THR A 528 14.28 -18.64 -21.08
N PHE A 529 13.68 -18.42 -19.91
CA PHE A 529 14.31 -17.79 -18.76
C PHE A 529 15.64 -18.47 -18.38
N LEU A 530 15.66 -19.80 -18.29
CA LEU A 530 16.88 -20.56 -17.98
C LEU A 530 17.94 -20.50 -19.09
N ALA A 531 17.54 -20.36 -20.37
CA ALA A 531 18.48 -20.19 -21.47
C ALA A 531 19.22 -18.83 -21.43
N HIS A 532 18.60 -17.81 -20.84
CA HIS A 532 19.15 -16.46 -20.62
C HIS A 532 19.62 -16.24 -19.16
N ALA A 533 19.93 -17.33 -18.46
CA ALA A 533 20.33 -17.30 -17.05
C ALA A 533 21.56 -16.42 -16.76
N ASP A 534 22.45 -16.19 -17.73
CA ASP A 534 23.63 -15.35 -17.57
C ASP A 534 23.36 -13.85 -17.64
N GLU A 535 22.22 -13.42 -18.20
CA GLU A 535 21.83 -12.01 -18.33
C GLU A 535 21.32 -11.39 -17.02
N GLU A 536 20.92 -12.21 -16.03
CA GLU A 536 20.27 -11.78 -14.77
C GLU A 536 19.03 -10.88 -14.98
N ALA A 537 18.37 -11.00 -16.13
CA ALA A 537 17.14 -10.30 -16.46
C ALA A 537 15.94 -10.83 -15.65
N TYR A 538 14.98 -9.95 -15.38
CA TYR A 538 13.71 -10.29 -14.72
C TYR A 538 12.69 -10.79 -15.74
N TYR A 539 12.11 -11.96 -15.45
CA TYR A 539 11.02 -12.57 -16.21
C TYR A 539 9.73 -12.54 -15.38
N PRO A 540 8.56 -12.28 -16.00
CA PRO A 540 7.27 -12.27 -15.30
C PRO A 540 6.83 -13.68 -14.93
N CYS A 541 6.26 -13.82 -13.74
CA CYS A 541 5.64 -15.03 -13.23
C CYS A 541 4.64 -14.67 -12.12
N ASP A 542 3.83 -15.64 -11.71
CA ASP A 542 3.06 -15.56 -10.47
C ASP A 542 3.73 -16.45 -9.42
N VAL A 543 3.52 -16.20 -8.13
CA VAL A 543 4.08 -17.02 -7.04
C VAL A 543 3.07 -17.30 -5.95
N VAL A 544 3.11 -18.51 -5.40
CA VAL A 544 2.36 -18.86 -4.18
C VAL A 544 3.35 -19.10 -3.04
N ILE A 545 3.29 -18.27 -2.01
CA ILE A 545 4.16 -18.29 -0.82
C ILE A 545 3.33 -18.82 0.36
N ASP A 546 3.62 -20.04 0.81
CA ASP A 546 2.89 -20.75 1.89
C ASP A 546 1.34 -20.83 1.75
N GLY A 547 0.84 -20.60 0.53
CA GLY A 547 -0.58 -20.61 0.19
C GLY A 547 -1.17 -19.24 -0.15
N GLU A 548 -0.43 -18.15 0.08
CA GLU A 548 -0.78 -16.79 -0.37
C GLU A 548 -0.30 -16.58 -1.81
N GLU A 549 -1.18 -16.11 -2.71
CA GLU A 549 -0.95 -16.01 -4.15
C GLU A 549 -0.67 -14.54 -4.56
N PHE A 550 0.36 -14.36 -5.41
CA PHE A 550 0.84 -13.06 -5.89
C PHE A 550 1.06 -13.11 -7.40
N ASP A 551 0.22 -12.39 -8.15
CA ASP A 551 0.26 -12.34 -9.61
C ASP A 551 1.25 -11.30 -10.12
N ASN A 552 1.74 -11.44 -11.36
CA ASN A 552 2.55 -10.41 -12.03
C ASN A 552 3.78 -9.96 -11.21
N VAL A 553 4.42 -10.91 -10.53
CA VAL A 553 5.73 -10.71 -9.88
C VAL A 553 6.86 -10.93 -10.90
N ALA A 554 8.12 -10.87 -10.46
CA ALA A 554 9.24 -11.26 -11.29
C ALA A 554 10.21 -12.22 -10.62
N ILE A 555 10.75 -13.15 -11.40
CA ILE A 555 11.89 -13.98 -11.03
C ILE A 555 13.11 -13.62 -11.88
N ARG A 556 14.30 -13.73 -11.30
CA ARG A 556 15.57 -13.76 -12.05
C ARG A 556 16.57 -14.73 -11.44
N THR A 557 17.55 -15.16 -12.22
CA THR A 557 18.78 -15.78 -11.69
C THR A 557 19.62 -14.76 -10.92
N LYS A 558 20.43 -15.23 -9.96
CA LYS A 558 21.35 -14.38 -9.19
C LYS A 558 22.70 -15.05 -8.91
N GLY A 559 23.68 -14.20 -8.62
CA GLY A 559 24.98 -14.59 -8.08
C GLY A 559 26.03 -14.80 -9.17
N ASN A 560 27.31 -14.59 -8.83
CA ASN A 560 28.41 -14.63 -9.79
C ASN A 560 28.86 -16.08 -10.03
N SER A 561 29.75 -16.61 -9.16
CA SER A 561 30.28 -17.97 -9.24
C SER A 561 29.19 -19.05 -9.24
N SER A 562 28.21 -18.95 -8.33
CA SER A 562 27.11 -19.91 -8.17
C SER A 562 26.22 -20.05 -9.41
N ARG A 563 26.22 -19.07 -10.31
CA ARG A 563 25.49 -19.07 -11.59
C ARG A 563 26.36 -19.66 -12.68
N GLN A 564 27.60 -19.17 -12.80
CA GLN A 564 28.57 -19.65 -13.79
C GLN A 564 28.82 -21.17 -13.67
N PHE A 565 28.98 -21.69 -12.45
CA PHE A 565 29.19 -23.13 -12.25
C PHE A 565 27.98 -23.99 -12.65
N VAL A 566 26.75 -23.51 -12.43
CA VAL A 566 25.53 -24.23 -12.82
C VAL A 566 25.45 -24.33 -14.35
N SER A 567 25.67 -23.22 -15.06
CA SER A 567 25.74 -23.19 -16.53
C SER A 567 26.86 -24.08 -17.07
N GLN A 568 28.08 -23.99 -16.51
CA GLN A 568 29.23 -24.79 -16.95
C GLN A 568 29.05 -26.29 -16.69
N ALA A 569 28.35 -26.68 -15.61
CA ALA A 569 28.05 -28.07 -15.28
C ALA A 569 26.88 -28.65 -16.10
N GLY A 570 26.20 -27.86 -16.93
CA GLY A 570 24.99 -28.27 -17.65
C GLY A 570 23.85 -28.62 -16.70
N LYS A 571 23.72 -27.86 -15.60
CA LYS A 571 22.68 -27.99 -14.57
C LYS A 571 21.69 -26.83 -14.65
N ASP A 572 20.54 -26.98 -14.00
CA ASP A 572 19.46 -25.98 -14.00
C ASP A 572 19.12 -25.43 -12.61
N LYS A 573 19.69 -25.96 -11.52
CA LYS A 573 19.50 -25.45 -10.14
C LYS A 573 20.25 -24.13 -9.89
N PHE A 574 19.82 -23.05 -10.54
CA PHE A 574 20.33 -21.70 -10.28
C PHE A 574 19.87 -21.17 -8.92
N SER A 575 20.58 -20.19 -8.38
CA SER A 575 20.03 -19.34 -7.31
C SER A 575 19.08 -18.32 -7.94
N PHE A 576 17.96 -18.03 -7.28
CA PHE A 576 16.95 -17.10 -7.77
C PHE A 576 16.76 -15.89 -6.84
N ARG A 577 16.24 -14.81 -7.41
CA ARG A 577 15.65 -13.68 -6.69
C ARG A 577 14.24 -13.49 -7.20
N ILE A 578 13.27 -13.45 -6.28
CA ILE A 578 11.88 -13.11 -6.57
C ILE A 578 11.67 -11.67 -6.09
N LYS A 579 11.15 -10.80 -6.96
CA LYS A 579 10.80 -9.40 -6.68
C LYS A 579 9.30 -9.22 -6.90
N LEU A 580 8.56 -9.11 -5.79
CA LEU A 580 7.11 -9.02 -5.78
C LEU A 580 6.60 -7.72 -6.39
N ASN A 581 7.30 -6.60 -6.11
CA ASN A 581 6.91 -5.27 -6.60
C ASN A 581 7.54 -4.86 -7.95
N LYS A 582 7.95 -5.82 -8.79
CA LYS A 582 8.64 -5.50 -10.07
C LYS A 582 7.72 -4.78 -11.05
N TYR A 583 6.52 -5.33 -11.28
CA TYR A 583 5.57 -4.83 -12.27
C TYR A 583 4.40 -4.10 -11.60
N ASP A 584 3.74 -4.70 -10.61
CA ASP A 584 2.92 -3.93 -9.66
C ASP A 584 3.82 -3.27 -8.60
N LYS A 585 3.79 -1.94 -8.48
CA LYS A 585 4.64 -1.21 -7.51
C LYS A 585 4.11 -1.24 -6.08
N LEU A 586 2.91 -1.78 -5.86
CA LEU A 586 2.20 -1.82 -4.57
C LEU A 586 1.97 -3.26 -4.06
N GLN A 587 2.65 -4.25 -4.64
CA GLN A 587 2.60 -5.64 -4.20
C GLN A 587 3.71 -5.94 -3.19
N ASN A 588 3.39 -6.63 -2.09
CA ASN A 588 4.34 -7.07 -1.07
C ASN A 588 3.76 -8.25 -0.27
N TYR A 589 4.61 -9.02 0.39
CA TYR A 589 4.24 -10.07 1.36
C TYR A 589 4.40 -9.50 2.77
N HIS A 590 3.33 -8.96 3.36
CA HIS A 590 3.33 -8.38 4.72
C HIS A 590 4.46 -7.36 4.97
N GLY A 591 4.80 -6.55 3.97
CA GLY A 591 5.91 -5.59 3.94
C GLY A 591 7.17 -6.03 3.17
N LEU A 592 7.35 -7.34 2.93
CA LEU A 592 8.49 -7.87 2.19
C LEU A 592 8.32 -7.72 0.67
N THR A 593 9.35 -7.18 0.00
CA THR A 593 9.33 -6.96 -1.46
C THR A 593 10.17 -7.97 -2.25
N ASP A 594 11.27 -8.47 -1.67
CA ASP A 594 12.27 -9.28 -2.38
C ASP A 594 12.79 -10.44 -1.53
N ILE A 595 12.87 -11.64 -2.13
CA ILE A 595 13.36 -12.87 -1.50
C ILE A 595 14.48 -13.48 -2.35
N CYS A 596 15.54 -13.98 -1.71
CA CYS A 596 16.59 -14.79 -2.32
C CYS A 596 16.39 -16.29 -2.05
N LEU A 597 16.52 -17.11 -3.10
CA LEU A 597 16.61 -18.56 -3.02
C LEU A 597 18.03 -18.99 -3.43
N ASN A 598 18.86 -19.36 -2.46
CA ASN A 598 20.26 -19.76 -2.70
C ASN A 598 20.35 -21.28 -2.95
N ASN A 599 21.01 -21.65 -4.05
CA ASN A 599 21.05 -23.03 -4.54
C ASN A 599 21.97 -23.98 -3.76
N MET A 600 22.78 -23.47 -2.81
CA MET A 600 23.72 -24.23 -1.99
C MET A 600 24.71 -25.08 -2.82
N TYR A 601 25.14 -24.58 -3.99
CA TYR A 601 25.86 -25.40 -4.99
C TYR A 601 27.16 -26.07 -4.51
N SER A 602 27.84 -25.48 -3.52
CA SER A 602 29.06 -26.01 -2.92
C SER A 602 28.86 -26.58 -1.52
N ASP A 603 27.65 -26.51 -0.94
CA ASP A 603 27.38 -26.95 0.44
C ASP A 603 26.59 -28.28 0.49
N PRO A 604 27.27 -29.43 0.62
CA PRO A 604 26.61 -30.73 0.81
C PRO A 604 25.90 -30.88 2.14
N SER A 605 26.16 -30.02 3.14
CA SER A 605 25.44 -30.04 4.42
C SER A 605 24.10 -29.30 4.35
N CYS A 606 23.97 -28.36 3.41
CA CYS A 606 22.89 -27.37 3.33
C CYS A 606 22.73 -26.47 4.58
N MET A 607 23.70 -26.42 5.50
CA MET A 607 23.58 -25.75 6.82
C MET A 607 24.58 -24.62 7.04
N ARG A 608 25.48 -24.33 6.09
CA ARG A 608 26.57 -23.36 6.34
C ARG A 608 26.07 -21.93 6.50
N ASP A 609 25.15 -21.49 5.63
CA ASP A 609 24.50 -20.19 5.77
C ASP A 609 23.66 -20.10 7.06
N ILE A 610 22.74 -21.05 7.32
CA ILE A 610 21.82 -20.98 8.49
C ILE A 610 22.59 -20.92 9.82
N LEU A 611 23.69 -21.67 9.96
CA LEU A 611 24.52 -21.65 11.18
C LEU A 611 25.22 -20.30 11.37
N CYS A 612 25.63 -19.63 10.29
CA CYS A 612 26.25 -18.30 10.39
C CYS A 612 25.23 -17.21 10.70
N TYR A 613 24.06 -17.22 10.04
CA TYR A 613 22.99 -16.27 10.37
C TYR A 613 22.47 -16.46 11.80
N ASN A 614 22.38 -17.70 12.29
CA ASN A 614 22.03 -17.96 13.68
C ASN A 614 23.09 -17.45 14.67
N ALA A 615 24.37 -17.48 14.28
CA ALA A 615 25.44 -16.82 15.04
C ALA A 615 25.31 -15.29 15.03
N CYS A 616 24.88 -14.68 13.91
CA CYS A 616 24.54 -13.25 13.86
C CYS A 616 23.42 -12.91 14.85
N TYR A 617 22.32 -13.66 14.87
CA TYR A 617 21.19 -13.40 15.76
C TYR A 617 21.57 -13.55 17.24
N GLU A 618 22.36 -14.56 17.61
CA GLU A 618 22.84 -14.79 18.99
C GLU A 618 23.65 -13.59 19.55
N VAL A 619 24.50 -12.97 18.73
CA VAL A 619 25.32 -11.83 19.17
C VAL A 619 24.66 -10.47 18.95
N GLY A 620 23.49 -10.42 18.30
CA GLY A 620 22.80 -9.19 17.92
C GLY A 620 23.40 -8.48 16.70
N SER A 621 24.09 -9.19 15.80
CA SER A 621 24.58 -8.63 14.53
C SER A 621 23.43 -8.40 13.57
N TYR A 622 23.40 -7.23 12.92
CA TYR A 622 22.48 -6.98 11.81
C TYR A 622 22.72 -7.94 10.65
N ALA A 623 21.66 -8.62 10.23
CA ALA A 623 21.64 -9.56 9.12
C ALA A 623 20.21 -9.75 8.58
N PRO A 624 20.06 -10.21 7.33
CA PRO A 624 18.80 -10.68 6.79
C PRO A 624 18.15 -11.79 7.64
N LEU A 625 16.83 -11.88 7.60
CA LEU A 625 16.09 -13.07 8.06
C LEU A 625 16.27 -14.23 7.08
N CYS A 626 16.30 -15.48 7.57
CA CYS A 626 16.49 -16.66 6.73
C CYS A 626 15.86 -17.95 7.27
N SER A 627 15.53 -18.86 6.35
CA SER A 627 14.90 -20.17 6.59
C SER A 627 15.19 -21.12 5.41
N TYR A 628 14.40 -22.19 5.26
CA TYR A 628 14.46 -23.10 4.12
C TYR A 628 13.13 -23.15 3.38
N THR A 629 13.17 -23.48 2.08
CA THR A 629 11.95 -23.67 1.28
C THR A 629 12.08 -24.81 0.27
N ASP A 630 11.00 -25.55 0.09
CA ASP A 630 10.78 -26.37 -1.10
C ASP A 630 10.26 -25.46 -2.21
N MET A 631 11.13 -25.10 -3.15
CA MET A 631 10.71 -24.38 -4.35
C MET A 631 9.96 -25.34 -5.27
N LYS A 632 8.76 -24.95 -5.69
CA LYS A 632 7.97 -25.65 -6.70
C LYS A 632 7.92 -24.84 -7.99
N LEU A 633 7.73 -25.54 -9.10
CA LEU A 633 7.37 -24.98 -10.40
C LEU A 633 6.05 -25.63 -10.82
N ASN A 634 5.01 -24.83 -11.00
CA ASN A 634 3.66 -25.29 -11.36
C ASN A 634 3.14 -26.42 -10.43
N GLY A 635 3.39 -26.32 -9.13
CA GLY A 635 2.97 -27.29 -8.11
C GLY A 635 3.84 -28.56 -8.00
N GLN A 636 4.84 -28.74 -8.85
CA GLN A 636 5.81 -29.85 -8.74
C GLN A 636 7.08 -29.37 -8.04
N LEU A 637 7.67 -30.19 -7.16
CA LEU A 637 8.95 -29.86 -6.50
C LEU A 637 10.03 -29.61 -7.56
N TYR A 638 10.52 -28.38 -7.61
CA TYR A 638 11.62 -27.98 -8.49
C TYR A 638 12.95 -28.36 -7.83
N SER A 639 13.19 -27.87 -6.61
CA SER A 639 14.36 -28.20 -5.78
C SER A 639 14.23 -27.62 -4.36
N PHE A 640 15.10 -28.07 -3.44
CA PHE A 640 15.20 -27.55 -2.07
C PHE A 640 16.21 -26.40 -1.97
N TYR A 641 15.85 -25.31 -1.30
CA TYR A 641 16.62 -24.07 -1.26
C TYR A 641 16.81 -23.52 0.17
N PHE A 642 17.96 -22.89 0.41
CA PHE A 642 18.10 -21.92 1.50
C PHE A 642 17.44 -20.61 1.07
N MET A 643 16.61 -20.03 1.94
CA MET A 643 15.83 -18.84 1.66
C MET A 643 16.26 -17.69 2.59
N ALA A 644 16.43 -16.49 2.04
CA ALA A 644 16.75 -15.30 2.81
C ALA A 644 16.03 -14.05 2.30
N GLU A 645 15.73 -13.13 3.21
CA GLU A 645 15.43 -11.73 2.90
C GLU A 645 16.56 -11.16 2.03
N GLN A 646 16.21 -10.45 0.95
CA GLN A 646 17.21 -9.78 0.12
C GLN A 646 17.69 -8.50 0.81
N PRO A 647 19.01 -8.28 0.99
CA PRO A 647 19.55 -6.98 1.37
C PRO A 647 19.28 -5.93 0.28
N ALA A 648 18.20 -5.18 0.44
CA ALA A 648 17.68 -4.12 -0.42
C ALA A 648 16.67 -3.29 0.39
N GLU A 649 15.72 -2.62 -0.28
CA GLU A 649 14.67 -1.74 0.27
C GLU A 649 14.09 -2.23 1.62
N THR A 650 13.44 -3.39 1.70
CA THR A 650 12.81 -3.87 2.95
C THR A 650 13.80 -4.04 4.12
N LEU A 651 15.00 -4.58 3.88
CA LEU A 651 16.01 -4.71 4.95
C LEU A 651 16.50 -3.33 5.40
N ALA A 652 16.76 -2.43 4.46
CA ALA A 652 17.19 -1.07 4.78
C ALA A 652 16.11 -0.35 5.61
N GLU A 653 14.84 -0.43 5.22
CA GLU A 653 13.73 0.16 5.98
C GLU A 653 13.54 -0.47 7.37
N ARG A 654 13.95 -1.73 7.58
CA ARG A 654 13.99 -2.38 8.90
C ARG A 654 15.08 -1.79 9.82
N LEU A 655 16.20 -1.32 9.26
CA LEU A 655 17.35 -0.80 10.01
C LEU A 655 17.33 0.73 10.14
N ALA A 656 16.85 1.44 9.12
CA ALA A 656 16.72 2.89 9.11
C ALA A 656 15.83 3.38 10.26
N VAL A 657 16.28 4.38 11.02
CA VAL A 657 15.50 5.04 12.08
C VAL A 657 15.40 6.57 11.88
N THR A 658 16.04 7.12 10.85
CA THR A 658 16.03 8.55 10.50
C THR A 658 15.88 8.77 8.98
N ASP A 659 15.50 9.97 8.56
CA ASP A 659 15.31 10.30 7.13
C ASP A 659 16.61 10.30 6.31
N ASP A 660 17.73 10.56 6.96
CA ASP A 660 19.08 10.55 6.36
C ASP A 660 19.70 9.15 6.32
N SER A 661 18.92 8.08 6.52
CA SER A 661 19.45 6.72 6.52
C SER A 661 19.83 6.26 5.12
N VAL A 662 21.00 5.62 4.98
CA VAL A 662 21.55 5.17 3.69
C VAL A 662 22.13 3.78 3.81
N PHE A 663 21.65 2.86 2.98
CA PHE A 663 22.14 1.48 2.92
C PHE A 663 23.16 1.32 1.80
N TYR A 664 24.34 0.80 2.13
CA TYR A 664 25.45 0.61 1.19
C TYR A 664 25.76 -0.88 1.02
N LYS A 665 26.03 -1.28 -0.22
CA LYS A 665 26.68 -2.56 -0.55
C LYS A 665 28.18 -2.34 -0.77
N ALA A 666 29.03 -3.17 -0.17
CA ALA A 666 30.41 -3.35 -0.62
C ALA A 666 30.39 -4.07 -1.99
N ALA A 667 30.69 -3.34 -3.08
CA ALA A 667 30.30 -3.76 -4.41
C ALA A 667 31.36 -4.58 -5.16
N ASP A 668 30.87 -5.55 -5.91
CA ASP A 668 31.60 -6.31 -6.94
C ASP A 668 31.62 -5.48 -8.23
N LYS A 669 32.32 -4.33 -8.21
CA LYS A 669 32.54 -3.51 -9.40
C LYS A 669 33.91 -3.80 -9.99
N MET A 670 33.99 -4.76 -10.90
CA MET A 670 35.03 -4.74 -11.92
C MET A 670 34.73 -3.67 -12.99
N LEU A 671 34.94 -2.39 -12.64
CA LEU A 671 35.28 -1.40 -13.68
C LEU A 671 36.61 -1.82 -14.31
N ALA A 672 36.76 -1.71 -15.63
CA ALA A 672 37.93 -2.19 -16.36
C ALA A 672 39.24 -1.54 -15.83
N GLY A 673 40.00 -2.29 -15.02
CA GLY A 673 41.24 -1.83 -14.37
C GLY A 673 41.14 -1.52 -12.87
N SER A 674 39.95 -1.65 -12.25
CA SER A 674 39.75 -1.52 -10.80
C SER A 674 39.90 -2.87 -10.07
N SER A 675 40.26 -2.81 -8.79
CA SER A 675 40.43 -3.97 -7.91
C SER A 675 39.32 -4.06 -6.86
N TYR A 676 38.88 -5.29 -6.55
CA TYR A 676 38.06 -5.63 -5.38
C TYR A 676 38.66 -5.07 -4.08
N ASP A 677 38.22 -3.88 -3.67
CA ASP A 677 38.84 -3.19 -2.55
C ASP A 677 37.83 -2.32 -1.80
N CYS A 678 36.95 -2.92 -1.00
CA CYS A 678 36.18 -2.20 0.03
C CYS A 678 36.93 -2.22 1.39
N SER A 679 38.26 -2.27 1.41
CA SER A 679 39.03 -2.52 2.64
C SER A 679 39.04 -1.39 3.67
N PHE A 680 38.65 -0.17 3.31
CA PHE A 680 38.90 1.08 4.07
C PHE A 680 40.39 1.45 4.24
N LYS A 681 41.31 0.95 3.39
CA LYS A 681 42.65 1.58 3.20
C LYS A 681 42.50 3.04 2.81
N SER A 682 43.49 3.88 3.15
CA SER A 682 43.54 5.28 2.69
C SER A 682 43.55 5.43 1.17
N SER A 683 44.05 4.42 0.44
CA SER A 683 44.02 4.33 -1.02
C SER A 683 42.70 3.84 -1.61
N MET A 684 41.69 3.54 -0.79
CA MET A 684 40.42 2.99 -1.24
C MET A 684 39.61 4.03 -2.02
N ALA A 685 39.21 3.65 -3.25
CA ALA A 685 38.25 4.36 -4.08
C ALA A 685 36.83 4.25 -3.48
N LEU A 686 36.08 5.33 -3.43
CA LEU A 686 34.77 5.34 -2.74
C LEU A 686 33.71 4.63 -3.59
N GLU A 687 33.78 4.78 -4.91
CA GLU A 687 32.89 4.20 -5.90
C GLU A 687 32.83 2.65 -5.89
N ASN A 688 33.71 2.00 -5.12
CA ASN A 688 33.63 0.58 -4.77
C ASN A 688 32.41 0.25 -3.88
N PHE A 689 31.72 1.25 -3.33
CA PHE A 689 30.41 1.08 -2.69
C PHE A 689 29.26 1.45 -3.63
N GLU A 690 28.09 0.90 -3.33
CA GLU A 690 26.84 1.20 -4.02
C GLU A 690 25.75 1.53 -3.01
N VAL A 691 25.13 2.69 -3.13
CA VAL A 691 23.87 2.99 -2.44
C VAL A 691 22.78 2.03 -2.92
N LYS A 692 21.98 1.51 -1.99
CA LYS A 692 20.87 0.58 -2.20
C LYS A 692 19.54 1.07 -1.61
N PHE A 693 19.59 2.04 -0.72
CA PHE A 693 18.48 2.76 -0.12
C PHE A 693 19.04 4.10 0.41
N GLY A 694 18.22 5.15 0.47
CA GLY A 694 18.65 6.50 0.85
C GLY A 694 19.42 7.25 -0.25
N GLU A 695 19.94 8.43 0.09
CA GLU A 695 20.65 9.33 -0.82
C GLU A 695 22.04 9.73 -0.27
N ASP A 696 23.11 9.34 -0.96
CA ASP A 696 24.49 9.81 -0.73
C ASP A 696 25.31 9.68 -2.02
N GLU A 697 25.07 10.56 -2.99
CA GLU A 697 25.72 10.53 -4.31
C GLU A 697 27.25 10.65 -4.24
N GLN A 698 27.78 11.28 -3.19
CA GLN A 698 29.21 11.54 -2.99
C GLN A 698 29.90 10.51 -2.09
N LEU A 699 29.14 9.55 -1.53
CA LEU A 699 29.62 8.52 -0.60
C LEU A 699 30.33 9.13 0.62
N GLN A 700 29.79 10.25 1.12
CA GLN A 700 30.35 11.05 2.20
C GLN A 700 30.46 10.25 3.51
N HIS A 701 29.45 9.47 3.87
CA HIS A 701 29.49 8.67 5.10
C HIS A 701 30.57 7.58 5.02
N ILE A 702 30.78 6.98 3.84
CA ILE A 702 31.87 6.03 3.58
C ILE A 702 33.24 6.72 3.65
N ALA A 703 33.35 7.95 3.15
CA ALA A 703 34.56 8.75 3.24
C ALA A 703 34.93 9.06 4.69
N GLU A 704 33.96 9.43 5.53
CA GLU A 704 34.15 9.72 6.95
C GLU A 704 34.60 8.48 7.73
N VAL A 705 33.98 7.32 7.53
CA VAL A 705 34.43 6.04 8.12
C VAL A 705 35.87 5.73 7.70
N LYS A 706 36.20 5.86 6.41
CA LYS A 706 37.57 5.66 5.87
C LYS A 706 38.59 6.58 6.53
N ASP A 707 38.26 7.86 6.64
CA ASP A 707 39.14 8.87 7.21
C ASP A 707 39.31 8.73 8.73
N ALA A 708 38.25 8.31 9.43
CA ALA A 708 38.26 8.11 10.87
C ALA A 708 39.06 6.85 11.25
N ILE A 709 38.79 5.70 10.63
CA ILE A 709 39.45 4.44 10.97
C ILE A 709 40.96 4.47 10.71
N ASN A 710 41.41 5.21 9.69
CA ASN A 710 42.84 5.35 9.42
C ASN A 710 43.59 6.17 10.49
N LYS A 711 42.88 6.93 11.33
CA LYS A 711 43.42 7.72 12.47
C LYS A 711 43.33 6.97 13.82
N VAL A 712 42.63 5.83 13.89
CA VAL A 712 42.47 5.02 15.11
C VAL A 712 43.81 4.42 15.54
N SER A 713 44.05 4.42 16.85
CA SER A 713 45.19 3.80 17.54
C SER A 713 44.82 3.47 18.99
N SER A 714 45.55 2.57 19.64
CA SER A 714 45.25 2.13 21.02
C SER A 714 45.21 3.25 22.09
N SER A 715 45.75 4.44 21.79
CA SER A 715 45.70 5.62 22.67
C SER A 715 44.83 6.77 22.16
N ASN A 716 44.33 6.69 20.91
CA ASN A 716 43.42 7.67 20.33
C ASN A 716 42.43 6.94 19.40
N TYR A 717 41.26 6.62 19.94
CA TYR A 717 40.23 5.82 19.27
C TYR A 717 38.80 6.27 19.54
N LYS A 718 38.47 6.81 20.74
CA LYS A 718 37.08 7.09 21.16
C LYS A 718 36.26 7.96 20.20
N PHE A 719 36.90 8.85 19.42
CA PHE A 719 36.23 9.63 18.37
C PHE A 719 35.56 8.77 17.28
N ILE A 720 35.91 7.48 17.15
CA ILE A 720 35.28 6.55 16.21
C ILE A 720 33.85 6.19 16.64
N GLU A 721 33.53 6.27 17.94
CA GLU A 721 32.19 5.98 18.48
C GLU A 721 31.14 7.01 18.04
N ASP A 722 31.58 8.19 17.58
CA ASP A 722 30.71 9.23 17.01
C ASP A 722 30.43 9.00 15.50
N ILE A 723 31.15 8.09 14.84
CA ILE A 723 31.10 7.84 13.39
C ILE A 723 30.55 6.45 13.06
N ILE A 724 30.85 5.45 13.90
CA ILE A 724 30.38 4.07 13.74
C ILE A 724 29.80 3.54 15.05
N ASP A 725 28.84 2.63 14.93
CA ASP A 725 28.50 1.73 16.02
C ASP A 725 29.54 0.61 16.12
N VAL A 726 30.52 0.79 17.02
CA VAL A 726 31.59 -0.18 17.25
C VAL A 726 31.08 -1.60 17.54
N PRO A 727 30.04 -1.83 18.38
CA PRO A 727 29.43 -3.15 18.58
C PRO A 727 29.13 -3.92 17.29
N SER A 728 28.41 -3.32 16.33
CA SER A 728 28.00 -3.98 15.08
C SER A 728 29.16 -4.53 14.26
N PHE A 729 30.25 -3.76 14.13
CA PHE A 729 31.47 -4.20 13.45
C PHE A 729 32.13 -5.36 14.20
N LEU A 730 32.25 -5.28 15.53
CA LEU A 730 32.86 -6.34 16.34
C LEU A 730 32.04 -7.64 16.32
N GLN A 731 30.72 -7.55 16.32
CA GLN A 731 29.80 -8.68 16.16
C GLN A 731 30.01 -9.37 14.80
N GLY A 732 29.98 -8.62 13.69
CA GLY A 732 30.23 -9.16 12.35
C GLY A 732 31.61 -9.81 12.22
N PHE A 733 32.65 -9.17 12.76
CA PHE A 733 34.00 -9.76 12.80
C PHE A 733 34.08 -11.02 13.65
N ALA A 734 33.36 -11.09 14.77
CA ALA A 734 33.28 -12.29 15.60
C ALA A 734 32.61 -13.45 14.87
N VAL A 735 31.49 -13.21 14.18
CA VAL A 735 30.83 -14.24 13.35
C VAL A 735 31.77 -14.72 12.25
N ASN A 736 32.34 -13.82 11.45
CA ASN A 736 33.29 -14.20 10.38
C ASN A 736 34.48 -15.00 10.91
N ALA A 737 35.05 -14.60 12.06
CA ALA A 737 36.22 -15.26 12.62
C ALA A 737 35.91 -16.59 13.34
N VAL A 738 34.76 -16.74 13.99
CA VAL A 738 34.36 -18.01 14.61
C VAL A 738 33.93 -19.01 13.54
N MET A 739 33.11 -18.59 12.57
CA MET A 739 32.56 -19.45 11.52
C MET A 739 33.50 -19.63 10.32
N CYS A 740 34.66 -18.97 10.33
CA CYS A 740 35.67 -18.98 9.27
C CYS A 740 35.14 -18.51 7.91
N ASN A 741 34.26 -17.49 7.89
CA ASN A 741 33.86 -16.85 6.64
C ASN A 741 34.93 -15.84 6.20
N TYR A 742 35.73 -16.22 5.20
CA TYR A 742 36.85 -15.42 4.69
C TYR A 742 36.72 -15.03 3.21
N ASP A 743 35.58 -15.34 2.57
CA ASP A 743 35.10 -14.63 1.38
C ASP A 743 34.37 -13.36 1.82
N SER A 744 35.05 -12.55 2.63
CA SER A 744 34.47 -11.47 3.44
C SER A 744 35.53 -10.42 3.80
N TYR A 745 35.13 -9.33 4.45
CA TYR A 745 36.05 -8.32 4.99
C TYR A 745 37.23 -8.91 5.79
N ASN A 746 37.02 -10.00 6.55
CA ASN A 746 38.04 -10.62 7.40
C ASN A 746 39.11 -11.40 6.64
N GLY A 747 38.86 -11.77 5.37
CA GLY A 747 39.77 -12.54 4.52
C GLY A 747 40.45 -11.68 3.45
N MET A 748 41.00 -12.33 2.42
CA MET A 748 41.79 -11.65 1.38
C MET A 748 41.00 -10.76 0.41
N MET A 749 39.68 -10.92 0.32
CA MET A 749 38.84 -10.19 -0.63
C MET A 749 37.76 -9.42 0.13
N PRO A 750 37.87 -8.08 0.27
CA PRO A 750 37.01 -7.31 1.15
C PRO A 750 35.69 -6.95 0.44
N HIS A 751 34.76 -7.90 0.41
CA HIS A 751 33.38 -7.75 -0.10
C HIS A 751 32.44 -8.63 0.74
N ASN A 752 31.23 -8.92 0.24
CA ASN A 752 30.19 -9.72 0.90
C ASN A 752 29.75 -9.16 2.27
N TYR A 753 29.59 -7.84 2.36
CA TYR A 753 28.90 -7.21 3.48
C TYR A 753 28.20 -5.94 3.02
N TYR A 754 27.32 -5.46 3.86
CA TYR A 754 26.60 -4.21 3.69
C TYR A 754 26.87 -3.31 4.90
N LEU A 755 26.55 -2.03 4.77
CA LEU A 755 26.61 -1.05 5.85
C LEU A 755 25.32 -0.24 5.85
N GLU A 756 24.77 0.07 7.02
CA GLU A 756 23.67 1.01 7.17
C GLU A 756 24.22 2.27 7.85
N TYR A 757 24.10 3.44 7.24
CA TYR A 757 24.22 4.70 7.96
C TYR A 757 22.83 5.09 8.46
N THR A 758 22.66 5.33 9.76
CA THR A 758 21.41 5.86 10.33
C THR A 758 21.68 6.55 11.66
N ASN A 759 20.87 7.55 12.04
CA ASN A 759 21.01 8.30 13.30
C ASN A 759 22.45 8.80 13.58
N GLY A 760 23.13 9.29 12.54
CA GLY A 760 24.49 9.82 12.63
C GLY A 760 25.64 8.80 12.67
N LYS A 761 25.37 7.48 12.54
CA LYS A 761 26.41 6.44 12.63
C LYS A 761 26.30 5.38 11.55
N MET A 762 27.44 4.81 11.17
CA MET A 762 27.53 3.61 10.34
C MET A 762 27.45 2.33 11.19
N TYR A 763 26.68 1.35 10.73
CA TYR A 763 26.52 0.00 11.31
C TYR A 763 26.96 -1.06 10.29
N TYR A 764 27.48 -2.19 10.78
CA TYR A 764 27.88 -3.33 9.94
C TYR A 764 26.74 -4.33 9.76
N VAL A 765 26.48 -4.74 8.51
CA VAL A 765 25.40 -5.68 8.16
C VAL A 765 26.00 -6.90 7.43
N SER A 766 25.83 -8.08 8.03
CA SER A 766 26.44 -9.34 7.58
C SER A 766 25.72 -9.95 6.37
N TRP A 767 26.48 -10.55 5.44
CA TRP A 767 25.97 -11.18 4.22
C TRP A 767 26.89 -12.31 3.70
N ASP A 768 26.37 -13.16 2.81
CA ASP A 768 27.04 -14.26 2.08
C ASP A 768 27.94 -15.15 2.97
N PHE A 769 27.33 -16.19 3.55
CA PHE A 769 28.01 -17.16 4.43
C PHE A 769 28.24 -18.52 3.77
N ASN A 770 27.97 -18.64 2.48
CA ASN A 770 28.06 -19.89 1.70
C ASN A 770 29.45 -20.57 1.76
N LEU A 771 30.55 -19.80 1.85
CA LEU A 771 31.93 -20.29 1.92
C LEU A 771 32.49 -20.42 3.35
N SER A 772 31.64 -20.35 4.38
CA SER A 772 32.00 -20.60 5.78
C SER A 772 32.25 -22.09 6.10
N LEU A 773 32.64 -22.39 7.35
CA LEU A 773 32.71 -23.74 7.92
C LEU A 773 33.40 -24.78 7.01
N GLY A 774 34.60 -24.42 6.54
CA GLY A 774 35.45 -25.26 5.70
C GLY A 774 35.03 -25.41 4.24
N ASN A 775 34.03 -24.64 3.77
CA ASN A 775 33.65 -24.62 2.36
C ASN A 775 34.51 -23.68 1.50
N PHE A 776 35.29 -22.79 2.12
CA PHE A 776 36.29 -21.98 1.43
C PHE A 776 37.29 -22.85 0.64
N MET A 777 37.97 -22.25 -0.35
CA MET A 777 38.88 -22.95 -1.27
C MET A 777 40.25 -23.27 -0.64
N ASP A 778 40.26 -23.75 0.61
CA ASP A 778 41.44 -24.02 1.43
C ASP A 778 41.45 -25.44 2.03
N ASN A 779 40.45 -26.28 1.67
CA ASN A 779 40.25 -27.63 2.22
C ASN A 779 40.21 -27.65 3.77
N GLY A 780 39.52 -26.68 4.37
CA GLY A 780 39.31 -26.56 5.81
C GLY A 780 40.47 -25.92 6.58
N ALA A 781 41.55 -25.48 5.93
CA ALA A 781 42.73 -24.93 6.61
C ALA A 781 42.43 -23.67 7.45
N SER A 782 41.40 -22.89 7.07
CA SER A 782 40.85 -21.76 7.85
C SER A 782 40.38 -22.12 9.25
N VAL A 783 40.19 -23.41 9.59
CA VAL A 783 39.93 -23.85 10.99
C VAL A 783 41.01 -23.35 11.97
N ASN A 784 42.24 -23.18 11.47
CA ASN A 784 43.42 -22.73 12.22
C ASN A 784 43.66 -21.21 12.11
N SER A 785 42.72 -20.41 11.57
CA SER A 785 42.85 -18.96 11.47
C SER A 785 42.98 -18.28 12.83
N ASP A 786 43.65 -17.12 12.89
CA ASP A 786 43.89 -16.43 14.16
C ASP A 786 42.61 -15.72 14.64
N ILE A 787 42.03 -16.26 15.71
CA ILE A 787 40.85 -15.68 16.37
C ILE A 787 41.16 -14.32 17.04
N LYS A 788 42.42 -13.97 17.30
CA LYS A 788 42.80 -12.72 17.99
C LYS A 788 42.84 -11.53 17.05
N THR A 789 43.38 -11.69 15.86
CA THR A 789 43.37 -10.66 14.82
C THR A 789 42.08 -10.68 13.99
N ALA A 790 41.29 -11.75 14.10
CA ALA A 790 40.14 -12.04 13.26
C ALA A 790 40.48 -12.17 11.76
N THR A 791 41.76 -12.28 11.39
CA THR A 791 42.21 -12.34 9.99
C THR A 791 42.51 -13.77 9.51
N TYR A 792 42.34 -13.98 8.21
CA TYR A 792 42.90 -15.15 7.51
C TYR A 792 43.56 -14.72 6.21
N GLN A 793 44.83 -15.09 6.05
CA GLN A 793 45.67 -14.80 4.87
C GLN A 793 45.77 -13.29 4.51
N THR A 794 45.43 -12.41 5.45
CA THR A 794 45.49 -10.95 5.35
C THR A 794 45.95 -10.35 6.69
N THR A 795 46.24 -9.05 6.71
CA THR A 795 46.70 -8.34 7.93
C THR A 795 45.76 -7.20 8.33
N VAL A 796 45.87 -6.73 9.58
CA VAL A 796 45.15 -5.55 10.06
C VAL A 796 45.51 -4.28 9.26
N ALA A 797 46.73 -4.21 8.68
CA ALA A 797 47.11 -3.12 7.80
C ALA A 797 46.37 -3.14 6.45
N ASP A 798 46.03 -4.33 5.96
CA ASP A 798 45.21 -4.53 4.77
C ASP A 798 43.70 -4.36 5.06
N ARG A 799 43.31 -4.40 6.35
CA ARG A 799 41.93 -4.31 6.86
C ARG A 799 41.80 -3.29 8.00
N PRO A 800 41.91 -1.97 7.74
CA PRO A 800 41.88 -0.95 8.78
C PRO A 800 40.74 -1.02 9.80
N LEU A 801 39.54 -1.52 9.48
CA LEU A 801 38.47 -1.67 10.49
C LEU A 801 38.83 -2.68 11.59
N LEU A 802 39.73 -3.65 11.32
CA LEU A 802 40.24 -4.56 12.34
C LEU A 802 41.20 -3.88 13.35
N LYS A 803 41.60 -2.62 13.13
CA LYS A 803 42.29 -1.82 14.17
C LYS A 803 41.44 -1.62 15.42
N LEU A 804 40.11 -1.78 15.32
CA LEU A 804 39.24 -1.82 16.50
C LEU A 804 39.69 -2.92 17.49
N LEU A 805 40.23 -4.05 17.01
CA LEU A 805 40.74 -5.14 17.84
C LEU A 805 42.11 -4.83 18.49
N GLU A 806 42.79 -3.75 18.09
CA GLU A 806 44.01 -3.25 18.76
C GLU A 806 43.69 -2.36 19.98
N VAL A 807 42.42 -1.98 20.17
CA VAL A 807 41.92 -1.23 21.33
C VAL A 807 41.49 -2.24 22.41
N PRO A 808 42.08 -2.21 23.63
CA PRO A 808 41.79 -3.24 24.65
C PRO A 808 40.31 -3.39 25.03
N GLU A 809 39.59 -2.27 25.17
CA GLU A 809 38.17 -2.24 25.52
C GLU A 809 37.29 -2.94 24.46
N TYR A 810 37.55 -2.63 23.19
CA TYR A 810 36.84 -3.23 22.05
C TYR A 810 37.24 -4.70 21.84
N TYR A 811 38.51 -5.05 22.10
CA TYR A 811 38.97 -6.44 22.07
C TYR A 811 38.26 -7.30 23.12
N ASP A 812 38.07 -6.78 24.35
CA ASP A 812 37.32 -7.48 25.39
C ASP A 812 35.84 -7.69 25.00
N MET A 813 35.21 -6.71 24.33
CA MET A 813 33.85 -6.85 23.76
C MET A 813 33.80 -7.93 22.68
N TYR A 814 34.73 -7.89 21.71
CA TYR A 814 34.88 -8.90 20.65
C TYR A 814 35.07 -10.31 21.22
N VAL A 815 35.94 -10.48 22.23
CA VAL A 815 36.11 -11.76 22.93
C VAL A 815 34.83 -12.19 23.64
N GLY A 816 34.01 -11.25 24.11
CA GLY A 816 32.64 -11.50 24.59
C GLY A 816 31.75 -12.16 23.53
N TYR A 817 31.64 -11.55 22.34
CA TYR A 817 30.86 -12.10 21.22
C TYR A 817 31.40 -13.46 20.74
N VAL A 818 32.71 -13.62 20.62
CA VAL A 818 33.35 -14.92 20.30
C VAL A 818 32.98 -15.99 21.33
N LYS A 819 32.94 -15.64 22.62
CA LYS A 819 32.54 -16.57 23.69
C LYS A 819 31.05 -16.93 23.63
N GLN A 820 30.17 -16.01 23.24
CA GLN A 820 28.74 -16.29 23.03
C GLN A 820 28.55 -17.35 21.92
N ILE A 821 29.09 -17.11 20.73
CA ILE A 821 28.97 -18.04 19.57
C ILE A 821 29.55 -19.44 19.91
N VAL A 822 30.72 -19.49 20.55
CA VAL A 822 31.36 -20.77 20.96
C VAL A 822 30.60 -21.51 22.07
N ASN A 823 29.75 -20.80 22.84
CA ASN A 823 28.87 -21.41 23.83
C ASN A 823 27.55 -21.88 23.22
N MET A 824 26.96 -21.09 22.30
CA MET A 824 25.81 -21.48 21.47
C MET A 824 26.10 -22.82 20.76
N TYR A 825 27.28 -22.92 20.13
CA TYR A 825 27.76 -24.12 19.46
C TYR A 825 28.66 -25.01 20.32
N SER A 826 28.40 -25.08 21.62
CA SER A 826 29.13 -25.95 22.55
C SER A 826 28.88 -27.46 22.34
N GLN A 827 27.81 -27.83 21.64
CA GLN A 827 27.45 -29.23 21.33
C GLN A 827 27.16 -29.41 19.82
N PRO A 828 28.17 -29.28 18.92
CA PRO A 828 27.95 -29.22 17.47
C PRO A 828 27.15 -30.40 16.89
N GLU A 829 27.39 -31.62 17.38
CA GLU A 829 26.65 -32.83 16.99
C GLU A 829 25.13 -32.65 17.18
N GLN A 830 24.69 -32.16 18.34
CA GLN A 830 23.26 -31.96 18.64
C GLN A 830 22.64 -30.81 17.84
N THR A 831 23.38 -29.71 17.66
CA THR A 831 22.92 -28.57 16.87
C THR A 831 22.68 -28.96 15.42
N VAL A 832 23.63 -29.68 14.83
CA VAL A 832 23.56 -30.16 13.45
C VAL A 832 22.48 -31.23 13.29
N ASP A 833 22.35 -32.18 14.23
CA ASP A 833 21.28 -33.18 14.22
C ASP A 833 19.87 -32.55 14.32
N GLY A 834 19.72 -31.44 15.05
CA GLY A 834 18.48 -30.67 15.12
C GLY A 834 18.05 -30.16 13.74
N ILE A 835 18.94 -29.46 13.04
CA ILE A 835 18.65 -28.92 11.70
C ILE A 835 18.51 -30.06 10.68
N ALA A 836 19.35 -31.09 10.78
CA ALA A 836 19.25 -32.30 9.95
C ALA A 836 17.91 -33.00 10.11
N THR A 837 17.31 -32.99 11.30
CA THR A 837 16.00 -33.61 11.55
C THR A 837 14.89 -32.91 10.76
N LEU A 838 14.98 -31.59 10.60
CA LEU A 838 14.07 -30.80 9.77
C LEU A 838 14.29 -31.03 8.27
N ILE A 839 15.53 -30.89 7.77
CA ILE A 839 15.78 -30.78 6.32
C ILE A 839 16.06 -32.11 5.61
N ARG A 840 16.43 -33.19 6.31
CA ARG A 840 16.90 -34.45 5.71
C ARG A 840 15.90 -35.12 4.76
N SER A 841 14.59 -35.00 4.99
CA SER A 841 13.57 -35.50 4.07
C SER A 841 13.52 -34.70 2.77
N HIS A 842 13.65 -33.38 2.87
CA HIS A 842 13.61 -32.45 1.73
C HIS A 842 14.87 -32.59 0.86
N VAL A 843 16.06 -32.63 1.47
CA VAL A 843 17.33 -32.89 0.77
C VAL A 843 17.31 -34.24 0.03
N LYS A 844 16.71 -35.28 0.62
CA LYS A 844 16.58 -36.61 -0.03
C LYS A 844 15.48 -36.68 -1.10
N ALA A 845 14.55 -35.73 -1.11
CA ALA A 845 13.50 -35.61 -2.12
C ALA A 845 13.89 -34.68 -3.29
N ASP A 846 14.87 -33.78 -3.08
CA ASP A 846 15.34 -32.80 -4.06
C ASP A 846 15.85 -33.47 -5.35
N PRO A 847 15.15 -33.34 -6.49
CA PRO A 847 15.54 -33.97 -7.75
C PRO A 847 16.77 -33.32 -8.40
N ARG A 848 17.24 -32.20 -7.86
CA ARG A 848 18.34 -31.37 -8.38
C ARG A 848 19.47 -31.14 -7.38
N PHE A 849 19.51 -31.88 -6.27
CA PHE A 849 20.60 -31.76 -5.30
C PHE A 849 21.94 -32.03 -6.00
N PHE A 850 22.94 -31.19 -5.75
CA PHE A 850 24.24 -31.28 -6.42
C PHE A 850 25.07 -32.50 -5.96
N PHE A 851 24.72 -33.03 -4.79
CA PHE A 851 25.43 -34.11 -4.11
C PHE A 851 24.52 -35.34 -3.91
N THR A 852 25.08 -36.40 -3.36
CA THR A 852 24.33 -37.60 -2.96
C THR A 852 23.83 -37.49 -1.51
N GLY A 853 22.79 -38.26 -1.18
CA GLY A 853 22.33 -38.39 0.22
C GLY A 853 23.43 -38.89 1.18
N ASP A 854 24.34 -39.74 0.70
CA ASP A 854 25.48 -40.22 1.50
C ASP A 854 26.51 -39.10 1.75
N GLN A 855 26.75 -38.21 0.77
CA GLN A 855 27.58 -37.02 0.97
C GLN A 855 26.96 -36.04 1.97
N PHE A 856 25.63 -35.87 1.95
CA PHE A 856 24.92 -35.08 2.97
C PHE A 856 25.14 -35.68 4.37
N GLU A 857 24.78 -36.95 4.60
CA GLU A 857 24.91 -37.58 5.92
C GLU A 857 26.38 -37.60 6.40
N THR A 858 27.35 -37.77 5.49
CA THR A 858 28.80 -37.71 5.82
C THR A 858 29.22 -36.29 6.25
N ASN A 859 28.66 -35.25 5.63
CA ASN A 859 29.02 -33.86 5.94
C ASN A 859 28.39 -33.32 7.23
N ILE A 860 27.32 -33.95 7.71
CA ILE A 860 26.67 -33.61 8.99
C ILE A 860 27.06 -34.55 10.14
N ALA A 861 27.89 -35.56 9.89
CA ALA A 861 28.34 -36.53 10.88
C ALA A 861 29.78 -36.26 11.34
N LYS A 862 30.08 -36.61 12.59
CA LYS A 862 31.45 -36.64 13.13
C LYS A 862 32.24 -37.81 12.56
N SER A 863 33.44 -37.57 12.04
CA SER A 863 34.29 -38.67 11.56
C SER A 863 35.10 -39.31 12.68
N ALA A 864 35.48 -40.58 12.50
CA ALA A 864 36.27 -41.32 13.49
C ALA A 864 37.68 -40.74 13.73
N ASN A 865 38.21 -39.96 12.79
CA ASN A 865 39.54 -39.34 12.87
C ASN A 865 39.47 -37.85 13.24
N GLY A 866 38.27 -37.24 13.24
CA GLY A 866 38.07 -35.79 13.31
C GLY A 866 38.57 -35.07 12.04
N LEU A 867 38.49 -33.73 12.05
CA LEU A 867 38.89 -32.91 10.91
C LEU A 867 40.37 -33.14 10.52
N GLN A 868 40.59 -33.57 9.28
CA GLN A 868 41.93 -33.72 8.71
C GLN A 868 42.28 -32.47 7.88
N VAL A 869 43.23 -31.68 8.35
CA VAL A 869 43.81 -30.55 7.60
C VAL A 869 45.30 -30.77 7.37
N ASN A 870 45.79 -30.40 6.19
CA ASN A 870 47.23 -30.40 5.91
C ASN A 870 47.84 -29.08 6.41
N ASP A 871 48.76 -29.16 7.38
CA ASP A 871 49.53 -28.02 7.88
C ASP A 871 50.47 -27.46 6.79
N GLY A 872 49.94 -26.60 5.91
CA GLY A 872 50.73 -25.94 4.86
C GLY A 872 50.02 -25.68 3.52
N GLY A 873 48.70 -25.85 3.42
CA GLY A 873 47.93 -25.52 2.21
C GLY A 873 47.87 -24.01 1.92
N GLY A 874 48.89 -23.46 1.26
CA GLY A 874 48.81 -22.14 0.63
C GLY A 874 47.83 -22.12 -0.55
N TRP A 875 47.39 -20.92 -0.95
CA TRP A 875 46.52 -20.70 -2.11
C TRP A 875 47.02 -21.47 -3.34
N ASN A 876 46.15 -22.30 -3.92
CA ASN A 876 46.41 -22.97 -5.19
C ASN A 876 45.16 -22.98 -6.07
N MET A 877 44.58 -21.80 -6.29
CA MET A 877 43.71 -21.60 -7.45
C MET A 877 44.57 -21.78 -8.70
N TRP A 878 44.12 -22.63 -9.64
CA TRP A 878 44.82 -22.94 -10.90
C TRP A 878 46.12 -23.72 -10.70
N GLY A 879 45.98 -24.98 -10.30
CA GLY A 879 47.09 -25.84 -9.90
C GLY A 879 48.21 -26.00 -10.92
N ASN A 880 49.45 -25.85 -10.47
CA ASN A 880 50.62 -26.40 -11.15
C ASN A 880 50.93 -27.80 -10.59
N PRO A 881 50.83 -28.89 -11.37
CA PRO A 881 51.27 -30.23 -10.97
C PRO A 881 52.81 -30.34 -11.06
N GLY A 882 53.51 -29.57 -10.24
CA GLY A 882 54.97 -29.52 -10.20
C GLY A 882 55.46 -28.54 -9.14
N GLY A 883 56.25 -29.02 -8.18
CA GLY A 883 56.69 -28.21 -7.04
C GLY A 883 57.58 -27.03 -7.44
N GLY A 884 57.35 -25.88 -6.81
CA GLY A 884 58.13 -24.66 -6.96
C GLY A 884 57.58 -23.58 -6.04
N ASN A 885 58.31 -23.28 -4.95
CA ASN A 885 57.92 -22.26 -3.99
C ASN A 885 58.49 -20.91 -4.43
N ASP A 886 57.67 -20.06 -5.06
CA ASP A 886 57.96 -18.65 -5.32
C ASP A 886 56.68 -17.82 -5.24
N GLY A 887 56.60 -16.92 -4.27
CA GLY A 887 55.47 -16.00 -4.12
C GLY A 887 55.60 -14.81 -5.07
N GLY A 888 54.65 -14.65 -5.99
CA GLY A 888 54.61 -13.51 -6.91
C GLY A 888 53.24 -13.32 -7.55
N TRP A 889 52.61 -12.18 -7.29
CA TRP A 889 51.41 -11.75 -8.02
C TRP A 889 51.77 -11.50 -9.49
N ASN A 890 51.31 -12.38 -10.39
CA ASN A 890 51.48 -12.15 -11.82
C ASN A 890 50.35 -12.81 -12.65
N MET A 891 49.17 -12.19 -12.64
CA MET A 891 48.00 -12.61 -13.42
C MET A 891 47.62 -11.62 -14.54
N TRP A 892 48.53 -10.70 -14.89
CA TRP A 892 48.40 -9.79 -16.01
C TRP A 892 49.65 -9.86 -16.87
N GLY A 893 49.56 -10.62 -17.96
CA GLY A 893 50.68 -10.84 -18.87
C GLY A 893 51.19 -9.52 -19.44
N GLY A 894 52.42 -9.14 -19.10
CA GLY A 894 53.06 -7.97 -19.68
C GLY A 894 53.36 -8.18 -21.17
N ASN A 895 52.50 -7.69 -22.05
CA ASN A 895 52.99 -7.14 -23.32
C ASN A 895 52.08 -6.08 -23.94
N ASN A 896 52.76 -5.14 -24.59
CA ASN A 896 52.23 -3.91 -25.18
C ASN A 896 51.49 -4.19 -26.50
N GLY A 897 50.25 -3.71 -26.67
CA GLY A 897 49.49 -3.85 -27.92
C GLY A 897 47.99 -3.58 -27.79
N GLY A 898 47.58 -2.31 -27.86
CA GLY A 898 46.17 -1.91 -27.70
C GLY A 898 45.31 -2.12 -28.94
N TRP A 899 44.00 -2.27 -28.74
CA TRP A 899 42.97 -2.24 -29.79
C TRP A 899 41.71 -1.50 -29.31
N ASN A 900 41.34 -0.45 -30.04
CA ASN A 900 40.05 0.23 -29.91
C ASN A 900 38.97 -0.57 -30.63
N MET A 901 37.83 -0.84 -29.97
CA MET A 901 36.51 -0.88 -30.61
C MET A 901 35.45 -0.40 -29.61
N TRP A 902 35.05 0.88 -29.74
CA TRP A 902 33.87 1.43 -29.06
C TRP A 902 32.71 1.44 -30.05
N SER A 903 31.52 1.06 -29.58
CA SER A 903 30.25 1.44 -30.20
C SER A 903 29.37 2.07 -29.13
N THR A 904 29.15 3.37 -29.26
CA THR A 904 28.20 4.16 -28.46
C THR A 904 26.78 3.99 -28.98
N GLU A 905 25.79 3.82 -28.10
CA GLU A 905 24.53 4.59 -28.04
C GLU A 905 23.42 3.86 -27.22
N ILE A 906 22.51 4.66 -26.64
CA ILE A 906 21.24 4.29 -25.95
C ILE A 906 21.41 3.51 -24.62
N GLY A 907 20.74 3.88 -23.52
CA GLY A 907 19.90 5.04 -23.23
C GLY A 907 19.53 5.04 -21.74
N ALA A 908 19.30 6.21 -21.15
CA ALA A 908 18.97 6.33 -19.73
C ALA A 908 17.45 6.31 -19.52
N ASP A 909 16.97 5.39 -18.67
CA ASP A 909 16.00 5.70 -17.61
C ASP A 909 15.80 4.50 -16.65
N GLU A 910 15.36 4.80 -15.43
CA GLU A 910 14.90 3.90 -14.35
C GLU A 910 15.73 2.64 -14.00
N GLY A 911 16.71 2.81 -13.09
CA GLY A 911 17.04 1.81 -12.03
C GLY A 911 17.49 0.40 -12.44
N GLY A 912 17.58 0.11 -13.74
CA GLY A 912 18.06 -1.15 -14.28
C GLY A 912 19.55 -1.29 -14.03
N TRP A 913 19.93 -2.38 -13.37
CA TRP A 913 21.33 -2.74 -13.20
C TRP A 913 22.00 -2.81 -14.57
N GLY A 914 23.15 -2.15 -14.72
CA GLY A 914 23.80 -1.96 -16.01
C GLY A 914 24.09 -3.29 -16.71
N GLY A 915 23.38 -3.52 -17.82
CA GLY A 915 23.66 -4.63 -18.72
C GLY A 915 25.00 -4.41 -19.43
N PHE A 916 26.09 -4.87 -18.82
CA PHE A 916 27.34 -5.11 -19.53
C PHE A 916 27.25 -6.46 -20.25
N GLY A 917 26.63 -6.43 -21.43
CA GLY A 917 26.53 -7.62 -22.29
C GLY A 917 27.91 -8.13 -22.71
N GLY A 918 28.08 -9.45 -22.68
CA GLY A 918 29.04 -10.15 -23.54
C GLY A 918 30.52 -9.76 -23.43
N GLY A 919 30.96 -9.20 -22.30
CA GLY A 919 32.38 -8.95 -21.99
C GLY A 919 33.14 -10.27 -21.76
N GLY A 920 33.30 -11.08 -22.80
CA GLY A 920 33.80 -12.44 -22.69
C GLY A 920 35.18 -12.52 -22.04
N TRP A 921 35.28 -13.25 -20.92
CA TRP A 921 36.53 -13.79 -20.45
C TRP A 921 37.17 -14.59 -21.59
N GLY A 922 38.28 -14.07 -22.12
CA GLY A 922 38.88 -14.57 -23.36
C GLY A 922 39.35 -16.01 -23.24
N GLY A 923 38.48 -16.95 -23.65
CA GLY A 923 38.82 -18.34 -23.92
C GLY A 923 39.42 -19.13 -22.76
N PHE A 924 38.59 -19.53 -21.78
CA PHE A 924 38.83 -20.78 -21.05
C PHE A 924 38.59 -21.98 -21.98
N GLY A 925 39.54 -22.17 -22.91
CA GLY A 925 39.44 -23.12 -24.00
C GLY A 925 39.68 -24.57 -23.54
N GLY A 926 38.60 -25.32 -23.36
CA GLY A 926 38.58 -26.77 -23.53
C GLY A 926 38.69 -27.60 -22.25
N PHE A 927 37.53 -27.90 -21.64
CA PHE A 927 37.36 -29.01 -20.70
C PHE A 927 36.19 -29.90 -21.11
N GLY A 928 36.40 -30.66 -22.19
CA GLY A 928 35.53 -31.78 -22.52
C GLY A 928 35.93 -33.02 -21.72
N GLY A 929 35.05 -33.49 -20.84
CA GLY A 929 35.05 -34.86 -20.33
C GLY A 929 36.12 -35.24 -19.30
N GLY A 930 35.75 -35.14 -18.01
CA GLY A 930 36.28 -36.04 -16.97
C GLY A 930 36.99 -35.39 -15.78
N GLY A 931 36.38 -35.52 -14.60
CA GLY A 931 37.11 -35.87 -13.36
C GLY A 931 37.81 -34.77 -12.56
N ALA A 932 37.80 -33.50 -13.00
CA ALA A 932 38.38 -32.39 -12.23
C ALA A 932 37.55 -31.11 -12.38
N LEU A 933 36.38 -31.08 -11.74
CA LEU A 933 35.70 -29.83 -11.40
C LEU A 933 36.40 -29.18 -10.19
N PHE A 934 36.22 -27.87 -10.01
CA PHE A 934 36.71 -27.16 -8.82
C PHE A 934 36.08 -27.76 -7.56
N SER A 935 36.83 -28.58 -6.82
CA SER A 935 36.39 -29.11 -5.53
C SER A 935 36.57 -28.03 -4.47
N TYR A 936 35.46 -27.41 -4.08
CA TYR A 936 35.36 -26.59 -2.88
C TYR A 936 35.61 -27.47 -1.65
N GLY A 937 36.17 -26.91 -0.57
CA GLY A 937 36.50 -27.69 0.63
C GLY A 937 35.31 -28.43 1.23
N GLY A 938 34.10 -27.93 1.00
CA GLY A 938 32.86 -28.41 1.59
C GLY A 938 32.51 -29.86 1.27
N GLU A 939 32.96 -30.44 0.14
CA GLU A 939 32.70 -31.87 -0.17
C GLU A 939 33.38 -32.83 0.81
N ASN A 940 34.56 -32.44 1.31
CA ASN A 940 35.47 -33.28 2.10
C ASN A 940 35.52 -32.89 3.59
N VAL A 941 34.77 -31.86 4.00
CA VAL A 941 34.83 -31.26 5.33
C VAL A 941 33.46 -31.29 6.00
N SER A 942 33.29 -32.24 6.92
CA SER A 942 32.15 -32.28 7.83
C SER A 942 32.08 -31.01 8.68
N ILE A 943 30.90 -30.38 8.71
CA ILE A 943 30.66 -29.18 9.52
C ILE A 943 30.78 -29.47 11.02
N VAL A 944 30.42 -30.69 11.46
CA VAL A 944 30.55 -31.12 12.86
C VAL A 944 32.02 -31.22 13.25
N ASP A 945 32.83 -31.90 12.44
CA ASP A 945 34.27 -32.02 12.70
C ASP A 945 34.96 -30.64 12.65
N PHE A 946 34.55 -29.77 11.72
CA PHE A 946 35.05 -28.41 11.62
C PHE A 946 34.72 -27.58 12.87
N MET A 947 33.45 -27.57 13.31
CA MET A 947 33.01 -26.81 14.49
C MET A 947 33.65 -27.33 15.78
N ILE A 948 33.78 -28.65 15.95
CA ILE A 948 34.53 -29.25 17.07
C ILE A 948 35.98 -28.74 17.06
N LYS A 949 36.66 -28.85 15.91
CA LYS A 949 38.07 -28.44 15.82
C LYS A 949 38.26 -26.94 16.01
N ARG A 950 37.36 -26.12 15.46
CA ARG A 950 37.40 -24.65 15.60
C ARG A 950 37.19 -24.23 17.04
N ASN A 951 36.25 -24.86 17.75
CA ASN A 951 36.05 -24.64 19.19
C ASN A 951 37.31 -24.97 20.01
N GLU A 952 38.04 -26.05 19.70
CA GLU A 952 39.33 -26.34 20.36
C GLU A 952 40.36 -25.22 20.13
N VAL A 953 40.52 -24.79 18.87
CA VAL A 953 41.48 -23.74 18.49
C VAL A 953 41.17 -22.44 19.22
N ILE A 954 39.90 -22.00 19.22
CA ILE A 954 39.47 -20.77 19.89
C ILE A 954 39.66 -20.87 21.40
N ARG A 955 39.25 -21.98 22.03
CA ARG A 955 39.39 -22.17 23.48
C ARG A 955 40.84 -22.14 23.94
N SER A 956 41.73 -22.78 23.17
CA SER A 956 43.18 -22.76 23.41
C SER A 956 43.78 -21.36 23.22
N ALA A 957 43.38 -20.63 22.18
CA ALA A 957 43.91 -19.30 21.88
C ALA A 957 43.50 -18.23 22.92
N LEU A 958 42.26 -18.28 23.42
CA LEU A 958 41.69 -17.27 24.31
C LEU A 958 41.76 -17.61 25.81
N GLY A 959 42.22 -18.81 26.18
CA GLY A 959 42.31 -19.24 27.59
C GLY A 959 40.93 -19.38 28.25
N PHE A 960 40.05 -20.14 27.59
CA PHE A 960 38.63 -20.31 27.90
C PHE A 960 38.39 -21.26 29.09
#